data_AF-A0A954FAK7-F1
#
_entry.id   AF-A0A954FAK7-F1
#
_cell.length_a   1.000
_cell.length_b   1.000
_cell.length_c   1.000
_cell.angle_alpha   90.00
_cell.angle_beta   90.00
_cell.angle_gamma   90.00
#
_symmetry.space_group_name_H-M   'P 1'
#
loop_
_entity.id
_entity.type
_entity.pdbx_description
1 polymer ?
#
loop_
_entity_poly.entity_id
_entity_poly.type
_entity_poly.pdbx_seq_one_letter_code
_entity_poly.pdbx_strand_id
1 'polypeptide(L)'
;MFLLKTLRSSAAAFFLILLTTLGVYLFADEKSVTESRSLAQTYQKQGNYRDAWQIYQKLAVQPGNIDSGVVHDLQNGIQCLQHLNRINEMDEFRDAVFNAHQNQPLVLWKLAESYIHGQNYGYIIDGKFFRGHQRGGGRYIYTQEQDRLTALKLMHQAIEQLKNSNDSELASNIFFNAADYYMSGRQGQNAWKLQILTDLNASPDFESVGSEPGSFFRGGPSGGPEGAPVDDAGNPVYYRVPASFETAKNDGERWRWMLDQSMKQKPARKAEVILQIADFNRDQFGVQTLRDFMPYFYRQRSTEDPQGEEQVNPYSLESLKETETLTRLATGIQRINLPDDLNYIRLYQQVVELGKSSSGENALNQLTGIFENRRQYPQAAKYLQQSIQEYGDPHQNKQQHLNQIVGNWGQFDPNQSQVAGQGAEVDYRFRNGTRVEFEAYQIHVEKLLTDVKNYLKSHPQKLDWNQTNISNLGYRLVHEQQKKYLGALVSRWGLDLKPLSGHRDQHVTVTTPLQNAGAYLLVAKMQDGNTSRIVVWLDDTAIIHKRMSDKTYYYVADARSGKPVAGANLEFFGYRHTNVGRNQQQTQTINFAEKTDENGQAFPAESQLEKNYQWITIARTADGRFAFSGYDRFWYSHQSDQRLHAVKIYGITDRPVYRPKQKVDFKFWVRNVGYDLTKAEDSEFVDKNVNVKLIGKNNKTIFDRILVTDEYGGCQGDWTIPEDADLGVYHLNITVVSPQQPGVRRKPKIASNISFRVEEYKKPEFEVLVEAPDEPVALGDVVTAKIKAKYYFGSPVVNGQVKYKVTRTAYDQRWYPYDPWDWLYGSGYWWFSGDYTWYPGWGRWGCIAPGPWWIHRPSPPPEVVLSNTVEIGPDGEVEIKIDTALAKAIHGDQDHKYEITAEVVDESRRTIVGQGSVLVSRKPFKVFTWMNQGYYKVGDTMNASFKAQTLDSKPVTGKGKVVLYRISYNEQGEPKETAVQEWELNPSEDGTASQKIAATQAGQYRISYTVTDRQGNQIEGGSLFSIRGAGFDGKEYRFNDLELVVEKKHYLPGEKVRLLINSNQPGSTVLLFVRPLNGVYSRPEVLKLAGKSTVYELDIAKNDMPNFFVEAVTVHQGTVHTVAREIAVPPEKRIVNLEVEPSESEYLPGEEATVKLKVTDVDG
;
A
#
# COMPACT_ATOMS: atom_id res chain seq x y z
N MET A 1 -17.32 -72.74 17.77
CA MET A 1 -16.87 -72.66 19.18
C MET A 1 -15.87 -71.50 19.41
N PHE A 2 -16.17 -70.31 18.85
CA PHE A 2 -15.35 -69.09 18.96
C PHE A 2 -16.21 -67.82 19.13
N LEU A 3 -17.48 -67.98 19.54
CA LEU A 3 -18.43 -66.89 19.80
C LEU A 3 -18.74 -66.66 21.30
N LEU A 4 -18.11 -67.44 22.20
CA LEU A 4 -18.35 -67.36 23.65
C LEU A 4 -17.18 -66.75 24.45
N LYS A 5 -16.15 -66.21 23.78
CA LYS A 5 -15.01 -65.55 24.45
C LYS A 5 -15.01 -64.02 24.43
N THR A 6 -15.85 -63.36 23.63
CA THR A 6 -15.86 -61.88 23.52
C THR A 6 -16.89 -61.19 24.41
N LEU A 7 -17.97 -61.88 24.83
CA LEU A 7 -19.03 -61.28 25.66
C LEU A 7 -18.70 -61.14 27.17
N ARG A 8 -17.59 -61.71 27.65
CA ARG A 8 -17.12 -61.49 29.04
C ARG A 8 -16.10 -60.36 29.21
N SER A 9 -15.55 -59.81 28.11
CA SER A 9 -14.58 -58.70 28.19
C SER A 9 -15.25 -57.31 28.13
N SER A 10 -16.41 -57.19 27.48
CA SER A 10 -17.10 -55.90 27.29
C SER A 10 -17.88 -55.45 28.52
N ALA A 11 -18.44 -56.39 29.30
CA ALA A 11 -19.16 -56.04 30.53
C ALA A 11 -18.22 -55.63 31.67
N ALA A 12 -17.03 -56.25 31.76
CA ALA A 12 -16.01 -55.86 32.73
C ALA A 12 -15.39 -54.50 32.43
N ALA A 13 -15.18 -54.17 31.14
CA ALA A 13 -14.69 -52.84 30.73
C ALA A 13 -15.75 -51.75 30.92
N PHE A 14 -17.04 -52.02 30.66
CA PHE A 14 -18.12 -51.07 30.93
C PHE A 14 -18.33 -50.83 32.42
N PHE A 15 -18.22 -51.87 33.25
CA PHE A 15 -18.28 -51.72 34.72
C PHE A 15 -17.04 -51.05 35.30
N LEU A 16 -15.83 -51.30 34.76
CA LEU A 16 -14.63 -50.57 35.19
C LEU A 16 -14.68 -49.09 34.80
N ILE A 17 -15.19 -48.75 33.62
CA ILE A 17 -15.31 -47.36 33.14
C ILE A 17 -16.41 -46.61 33.91
N LEU A 18 -17.52 -47.27 34.28
CA LEU A 18 -18.52 -46.69 35.18
C LEU A 18 -17.99 -46.55 36.62
N LEU A 19 -17.17 -47.49 37.12
CA LEU A 19 -16.56 -47.38 38.45
C LEU A 19 -15.43 -46.33 38.50
N THR A 20 -14.72 -46.08 37.40
CA THR A 20 -13.75 -44.97 37.34
C THR A 20 -14.43 -43.61 37.22
N THR A 21 -15.59 -43.51 36.55
CA THR A 21 -16.34 -42.24 36.46
C THR A 21 -17.20 -41.96 37.71
N LEU A 22 -17.72 -42.99 38.40
CA LEU A 22 -18.32 -42.83 39.73
C LEU A 22 -17.29 -42.64 40.85
N GLY A 23 -16.11 -43.25 40.73
CA GLY A 23 -15.01 -43.09 41.71
C GLY A 23 -14.50 -41.64 41.76
N VAL A 24 -14.38 -40.98 40.61
CA VAL A 24 -13.99 -39.55 40.58
C VAL A 24 -15.09 -38.65 41.19
N TYR A 25 -16.36 -39.07 41.12
CA TYR A 25 -17.48 -38.32 41.68
C TYR A 25 -17.58 -38.41 43.21
N LEU A 26 -17.15 -39.51 43.83
CA LEU A 26 -17.25 -39.73 45.28
C LEU A 26 -15.94 -39.45 46.05
N PHE A 27 -14.77 -39.46 45.40
CA PHE A 27 -13.48 -39.25 46.08
C PHE A 27 -12.95 -37.80 46.02
N ALA A 28 -13.68 -36.85 45.43
CA ALA A 28 -13.29 -35.44 45.43
C ALA A 28 -13.83 -34.67 46.65
N ASP A 29 -14.94 -35.12 47.25
CA ASP A 29 -15.53 -34.46 48.44
C ASP A 29 -14.82 -34.81 49.75
N GLU A 30 -13.91 -35.81 49.77
CA GLU A 30 -13.12 -36.20 50.95
C GLU A 30 -11.63 -35.79 50.90
N LYS A 31 -11.15 -35.20 49.79
CA LYS A 31 -9.73 -34.83 49.62
C LYS A 31 -9.45 -33.39 49.99
N SER A 32 -8.27 -33.15 50.57
CA SER A 32 -7.81 -31.78 50.85
C SER A 32 -7.62 -30.96 49.57
N VAL A 33 -7.72 -29.63 49.66
CA VAL A 33 -7.51 -28.69 48.53
C VAL A 33 -6.20 -28.98 47.79
N THR A 34 -5.13 -29.29 48.53
CA THR A 34 -3.80 -29.60 47.98
C THR A 34 -3.77 -30.89 47.17
N GLU A 35 -4.43 -31.95 47.64
CA GLU A 35 -4.50 -33.24 46.94
C GLU A 35 -5.33 -33.14 45.67
N SER A 36 -6.47 -32.45 45.73
CA SER A 36 -7.32 -32.18 44.56
C SER A 36 -6.58 -31.38 43.50
N ARG A 37 -5.79 -30.36 43.90
CA ARG A 37 -4.97 -29.58 42.96
C ARG A 37 -3.85 -30.41 42.32
N SER A 38 -3.16 -31.24 43.09
CA SER A 38 -2.13 -32.16 42.56
C SER A 38 -2.72 -33.16 41.56
N LEU A 39 -3.94 -33.63 41.80
CA LEU A 39 -4.67 -34.52 40.88
C LEU A 39 -5.02 -33.79 39.57
N ALA A 40 -5.55 -32.57 39.66
CA ALA A 40 -5.87 -31.75 38.48
C ALA A 40 -4.64 -31.48 37.60
N GLN A 41 -3.50 -31.14 38.21
CA GLN A 41 -2.23 -30.96 37.51
C GLN A 41 -1.76 -32.24 36.81
N THR A 42 -1.98 -33.40 37.44
CA THR A 42 -1.65 -34.70 36.85
C THR A 42 -2.50 -34.98 35.62
N TYR A 43 -3.82 -34.74 35.70
CA TYR A 43 -4.71 -34.87 34.54
C TYR A 43 -4.35 -33.92 33.41
N GLN A 44 -4.00 -32.67 33.73
CA GLN A 44 -3.58 -31.69 32.72
C GLN A 44 -2.28 -32.14 32.02
N LYS A 45 -1.28 -32.64 32.76
CA LYS A 45 -0.02 -33.19 32.19
C LYS A 45 -0.26 -34.43 31.32
N GLN A 46 -1.30 -35.21 31.61
CA GLN A 46 -1.69 -36.39 30.82
C GLN A 46 -2.55 -36.04 29.60
N GLY A 47 -2.91 -34.77 29.40
CA GLY A 47 -3.81 -34.33 28.32
C GLY A 47 -5.30 -34.54 28.60
N ASN A 48 -5.67 -34.96 29.82
CA ASN A 48 -7.05 -35.13 30.27
C ASN A 48 -7.66 -33.80 30.74
N TYR A 49 -7.74 -32.82 29.82
CA TYR A 49 -8.15 -31.45 30.14
C TYR A 49 -9.58 -31.33 30.66
N ARG A 50 -10.48 -32.26 30.33
CA ARG A 50 -11.86 -32.27 30.81
C ARG A 50 -11.94 -32.57 32.30
N ASP A 51 -11.21 -33.58 32.76
CA ASP A 51 -11.20 -34.00 34.17
C ASP A 51 -10.44 -32.99 35.03
N ALA A 52 -9.34 -32.43 34.49
CA ALA A 52 -8.63 -31.32 35.12
C ALA A 52 -9.54 -30.07 35.28
N TRP A 53 -10.28 -29.70 34.23
CA TRP A 53 -11.24 -28.59 34.25
C TRP A 53 -12.29 -28.74 35.35
N GLN A 54 -12.89 -29.93 35.49
CA GLN A 54 -13.92 -30.17 36.50
C GLN A 54 -13.41 -29.97 37.94
N ILE A 55 -12.14 -30.28 38.18
CA ILE A 55 -11.51 -30.08 39.49
C ILE A 55 -11.17 -28.60 39.68
N TYR A 56 -10.50 -27.97 38.71
CA TYR A 56 -10.11 -26.55 38.79
C TYR A 56 -11.32 -25.62 38.94
N GLN A 57 -12.43 -25.90 38.24
CA GLN A 57 -13.66 -25.10 38.35
C GLN A 57 -14.22 -25.09 39.78
N LYS A 58 -14.15 -26.23 40.49
CA LYS A 58 -14.60 -26.33 41.90
C LYS A 58 -13.64 -25.65 42.86
N LEU A 59 -12.34 -25.87 42.69
CA LEU A 59 -11.32 -25.31 43.58
C LEU A 59 -11.27 -23.78 43.51
N ALA A 60 -11.48 -23.21 42.32
CA ALA A 60 -11.42 -21.76 42.10
C ALA A 60 -12.58 -20.96 42.73
N VAL A 61 -13.66 -21.63 43.17
CA VAL A 61 -14.80 -20.99 43.85
C VAL A 61 -14.96 -21.43 45.30
N GLN A 62 -14.03 -22.26 45.80
CA GLN A 62 -14.14 -22.86 47.12
C GLN A 62 -13.88 -21.83 48.24
N PRO A 63 -14.84 -21.63 49.18
CA PRO A 63 -14.63 -20.75 50.32
C PRO A 63 -13.45 -21.23 51.18
N GLY A 64 -12.55 -20.30 51.56
CA GLY A 64 -11.39 -20.59 52.41
C GLY A 64 -10.15 -21.15 51.68
N ASN A 65 -10.16 -21.24 50.35
CA ASN A 65 -8.94 -21.46 49.56
C ASN A 65 -8.04 -20.20 49.66
N ILE A 66 -6.72 -20.40 49.72
CA ILE A 66 -5.76 -19.27 49.75
C ILE A 66 -5.75 -18.54 48.41
N ASP A 67 -5.61 -17.22 48.42
CA ASP A 67 -5.70 -16.37 47.22
C ASP A 67 -4.79 -16.86 46.08
N SER A 68 -3.54 -17.25 46.37
CA SER A 68 -2.61 -17.79 45.37
C SER A 68 -3.07 -19.12 44.79
N GLY A 69 -3.79 -19.92 45.58
CA GLY A 69 -4.42 -21.16 45.15
C GLY A 69 -5.57 -20.89 44.17
N VAL A 70 -6.45 -19.95 44.51
CA VAL A 70 -7.55 -19.50 43.64
C VAL A 70 -7.02 -18.98 42.30
N VAL A 71 -5.97 -18.14 42.32
CA VAL A 71 -5.31 -17.64 41.10
C VAL A 71 -4.77 -18.79 40.24
N HIS A 72 -4.09 -19.76 40.86
CA HIS A 72 -3.60 -20.94 40.15
C HIS A 72 -4.73 -21.72 39.48
N ASP A 73 -5.82 -21.94 40.22
CA ASP A 73 -6.96 -22.72 39.74
C ASP A 73 -7.72 -21.99 38.61
N LEU A 74 -7.87 -20.66 38.70
CA LEU A 74 -8.42 -19.81 37.63
C LEU A 74 -7.59 -19.90 36.33
N GLN A 75 -6.27 -19.69 36.42
CA GLN A 75 -5.39 -19.67 35.25
C GLN A 75 -5.36 -21.04 34.54
N ASN A 76 -5.23 -22.13 35.29
CA ASN A 76 -5.23 -23.47 34.72
C ASN A 76 -6.62 -23.89 34.21
N GLY A 77 -7.69 -23.47 34.88
CA GLY A 77 -9.06 -23.68 34.41
C GLY A 77 -9.30 -23.04 33.03
N ILE A 78 -8.86 -21.78 32.84
CA ILE A 78 -8.93 -21.10 31.54
C ILE A 78 -8.10 -21.84 30.47
N GLN A 79 -6.88 -22.29 30.80
CA GLN A 79 -6.07 -23.09 29.86
C GLN A 79 -6.77 -24.40 29.46
N CYS A 80 -7.42 -25.10 30.40
CA CYS A 80 -8.20 -26.29 30.09
C CYS A 80 -9.36 -25.98 29.12
N LEU A 81 -10.10 -24.89 29.34
CA LEU A 81 -11.17 -24.47 28.42
C LEU A 81 -10.64 -24.16 27.01
N GLN A 82 -9.47 -23.54 26.91
CA GLN A 82 -8.80 -23.27 25.64
C GLN A 82 -8.43 -24.56 24.89
N HIS A 83 -7.83 -25.53 25.59
CA HIS A 83 -7.49 -26.83 25.01
C HIS A 83 -8.73 -27.65 24.59
N LEU A 84 -9.84 -27.50 25.30
CA LEU A 84 -11.11 -28.15 24.97
C LEU A 84 -11.91 -27.43 23.88
N ASN A 85 -11.44 -26.26 23.40
CA ASN A 85 -12.17 -25.38 22.48
C ASN A 85 -13.56 -24.99 23.02
N ARG A 86 -13.66 -24.76 24.34
CA ARG A 86 -14.88 -24.36 25.09
C ARG A 86 -14.76 -22.92 25.60
N ILE A 87 -14.30 -22.02 24.73
CA ILE A 87 -14.01 -20.62 25.08
C ILE A 87 -15.27 -19.85 25.54
N ASN A 88 -16.43 -20.24 25.01
CA ASN A 88 -17.72 -19.63 25.34
C ASN A 88 -18.11 -19.79 26.83
N GLU A 89 -17.46 -20.68 27.57
CA GLU A 89 -17.68 -20.90 29.00
C GLU A 89 -16.74 -20.08 29.90
N MET A 90 -15.77 -19.35 29.31
CA MET A 90 -14.76 -18.61 30.09
C MET A 90 -15.35 -17.47 30.91
N ASP A 91 -16.33 -16.74 30.37
CA ASP A 91 -16.91 -15.58 31.05
C ASP A 91 -17.76 -16.02 32.24
N GLU A 92 -18.57 -17.07 32.09
CA GLU A 92 -19.32 -17.66 33.21
C GLU A 92 -18.38 -18.18 34.32
N PHE A 93 -17.23 -18.75 33.95
CA PHE A 93 -16.23 -19.17 34.92
C PHE A 93 -15.61 -18.00 35.68
N ARG A 94 -15.24 -16.93 34.98
CA ARG A 94 -14.70 -15.70 35.59
C ARG A 94 -15.71 -15.08 36.55
N ASP A 95 -16.97 -15.01 36.15
CA ASP A 95 -18.06 -14.48 36.99
C ASP A 95 -18.25 -15.33 38.26
N ALA A 96 -18.17 -16.65 38.15
CA ALA A 96 -18.25 -17.54 39.31
C ALA A 96 -17.11 -17.30 40.31
N VAL A 97 -15.86 -17.13 39.83
CA VAL A 97 -14.70 -16.83 40.67
C VAL A 97 -14.82 -15.42 41.28
N PHE A 98 -15.25 -14.42 40.51
CA PHE A 98 -15.49 -13.07 40.99
C PHE A 98 -16.50 -13.06 42.14
N ASN A 99 -17.66 -13.71 41.97
CA ASN A 99 -18.71 -13.74 42.98
C ASN A 99 -18.25 -14.39 44.29
N ALA A 100 -17.41 -15.43 44.22
CA ALA A 100 -16.86 -16.12 45.40
C ALA A 100 -15.75 -15.32 46.11
N HIS A 101 -14.97 -14.53 45.37
CA HIS A 101 -13.71 -13.92 45.86
C HIS A 101 -13.63 -12.39 45.67
N GLN A 102 -14.76 -11.69 45.59
CA GLN A 102 -14.86 -10.24 45.30
C GLN A 102 -14.13 -9.29 46.27
N ASN A 103 -13.67 -9.78 47.43
CA ASN A 103 -12.96 -8.98 48.43
C ASN A 103 -11.45 -9.29 48.50
N GLN A 104 -10.92 -10.14 47.61
CA GLN A 104 -9.51 -10.57 47.61
C GLN A 104 -8.73 -9.82 46.52
N PRO A 105 -7.85 -8.85 46.86
CA PRO A 105 -7.19 -7.99 45.87
C PRO A 105 -6.36 -8.75 44.84
N LEU A 106 -5.65 -9.82 45.26
CA LEU A 106 -4.83 -10.63 44.37
C LEU A 106 -5.69 -11.38 43.34
N VAL A 107 -6.84 -11.91 43.76
CA VAL A 107 -7.78 -12.62 42.86
C VAL A 107 -8.42 -11.65 41.88
N LEU A 108 -8.85 -10.47 42.34
CA LEU A 108 -9.40 -9.41 41.48
C LEU A 108 -8.41 -8.97 40.40
N TRP A 109 -7.14 -8.75 40.76
CA TRP A 109 -6.09 -8.41 39.79
C TRP A 109 -5.92 -9.50 38.73
N LYS A 110 -5.89 -10.77 39.14
CA LYS A 110 -5.69 -11.88 38.20
C LYS A 110 -6.93 -12.21 37.36
N LEU A 111 -8.13 -11.91 37.86
CA LEU A 111 -9.33 -11.87 37.03
C LEU A 111 -9.22 -10.78 35.95
N ALA A 112 -8.82 -9.56 36.31
CA ALA A 112 -8.61 -8.46 35.37
C ALA A 112 -7.55 -8.80 34.30
N GLU A 113 -6.43 -9.39 34.71
CA GLU A 113 -5.37 -9.89 33.81
C GLU A 113 -5.92 -10.88 32.78
N SER A 114 -6.84 -11.74 33.20
CA SER A 114 -7.45 -12.73 32.31
C SER A 114 -8.29 -12.10 31.21
N TYR A 115 -8.95 -10.95 31.45
CA TYR A 115 -9.68 -10.20 30.43
C TYR A 115 -8.72 -9.54 29.44
N ILE A 116 -7.66 -8.89 29.93
CA ILE A 116 -6.70 -8.17 29.08
C ILE A 116 -5.95 -9.11 28.13
N HIS A 117 -5.47 -10.26 28.63
CA HIS A 117 -4.72 -11.23 27.83
C HIS A 117 -5.58 -12.36 27.22
N GLY A 118 -6.91 -12.25 27.35
CA GLY A 118 -7.86 -13.24 26.86
C GLY A 118 -8.21 -13.12 25.37
N GLN A 119 -9.10 -13.99 24.88
CA GLN A 119 -9.66 -13.86 23.52
C GLN A 119 -10.68 -12.73 23.47
N ASN A 120 -10.38 -11.63 22.77
CA ASN A 120 -11.21 -10.41 22.74
C ASN A 120 -12.15 -10.34 21.53
N TYR A 121 -12.77 -11.46 21.15
CA TYR A 121 -13.75 -11.52 20.07
C TYR A 121 -14.82 -12.59 20.32
N GLY A 122 -15.97 -12.43 19.66
CA GLY A 122 -17.07 -13.38 19.74
C GLY A 122 -18.21 -13.06 18.77
N TYR A 123 -19.37 -13.65 19.03
CA TYR A 123 -20.59 -13.46 18.24
C TYR A 123 -21.76 -13.05 19.13
N ILE A 124 -22.58 -12.11 18.66
CA ILE A 124 -23.89 -11.83 19.26
C ILE A 124 -24.94 -12.67 18.54
N ILE A 125 -25.66 -13.48 19.31
CA ILE A 125 -26.78 -14.32 18.87
C ILE A 125 -27.96 -14.02 19.79
N ASP A 126 -29.08 -13.59 19.22
CA ASP A 126 -30.30 -13.22 19.97
C ASP A 126 -30.03 -12.25 21.14
N GLY A 127 -29.18 -11.24 20.90
CA GLY A 127 -28.81 -10.22 21.90
C GLY A 127 -27.82 -10.70 22.99
N LYS A 128 -27.37 -11.96 22.94
CA LYS A 128 -26.38 -12.50 23.89
C LYS A 128 -25.00 -12.65 23.25
N PHE A 129 -23.96 -12.21 23.95
CA PHE A 129 -22.58 -12.35 23.53
C PHE A 129 -22.03 -13.74 23.87
N PHE A 130 -21.35 -14.37 22.91
CA PHE A 130 -20.62 -15.62 23.08
C PHE A 130 -19.17 -15.47 22.61
N ARG A 131 -18.22 -15.62 23.54
CA ARG A 131 -16.79 -15.49 23.26
C ARG A 131 -16.26 -16.65 22.41
N GLY A 132 -15.33 -16.34 21.49
CA GLY A 132 -14.63 -17.32 20.66
C GLY A 132 -15.31 -17.62 19.32
N HIS A 133 -14.84 -18.68 18.65
CA HIS A 133 -15.31 -19.07 17.33
C HIS A 133 -16.57 -19.95 17.41
N GLN A 134 -17.60 -19.63 16.63
CA GLN A 134 -18.88 -20.36 16.61
C GLN A 134 -19.23 -20.81 15.19
N ARG A 135 -19.93 -21.94 15.04
CA ARG A 135 -20.49 -22.42 13.77
C ARG A 135 -21.99 -22.13 13.73
N GLY A 136 -22.41 -21.21 12.87
CA GLY A 136 -23.78 -20.72 12.77
C GLY A 136 -23.77 -19.19 12.73
N GLY A 137 -24.63 -18.59 11.90
CA GLY A 137 -24.63 -17.13 11.68
C GLY A 137 -24.80 -16.30 12.97
N GLY A 138 -24.38 -15.04 12.93
CA GLY A 138 -24.43 -14.09 14.05
C GLY A 138 -23.57 -12.86 13.76
N ARG A 139 -23.73 -11.78 14.54
CA ARG A 139 -22.92 -10.56 14.37
C ARG A 139 -21.57 -10.76 15.04
N TYR A 140 -20.50 -10.84 14.25
CA TYR A 140 -19.13 -10.90 14.76
C TYR A 140 -18.75 -9.57 15.42
N ILE A 141 -18.12 -9.62 16.59
CA ILE A 141 -17.74 -8.44 17.38
C ILE A 141 -16.39 -8.63 18.06
N TYR A 142 -15.61 -7.55 18.14
CA TYR A 142 -14.41 -7.47 18.98
C TYR A 142 -14.79 -6.82 20.32
N THR A 143 -14.32 -7.36 21.44
CA THR A 143 -14.72 -6.94 22.80
C THR A 143 -13.60 -6.28 23.59
N GLN A 144 -12.53 -5.85 22.91
CA GLN A 144 -11.32 -5.37 23.57
C GLN A 144 -11.56 -4.19 24.53
N GLU A 145 -12.40 -3.21 24.16
CA GLU A 145 -12.70 -2.07 25.04
C GLU A 145 -13.60 -2.46 26.23
N GLN A 146 -14.53 -3.40 26.04
CA GLN A 146 -15.39 -3.95 27.10
C GLN A 146 -14.57 -4.76 28.11
N ASP A 147 -13.68 -5.60 27.60
CA ASP A 147 -12.77 -6.41 28.41
C ASP A 147 -11.79 -5.50 29.19
N ARG A 148 -11.29 -4.43 28.56
CA ARG A 148 -10.49 -3.39 29.22
C ARG A 148 -11.27 -2.67 30.32
N LEU A 149 -12.50 -2.20 30.04
CA LEU A 149 -13.33 -1.53 31.04
C LEU A 149 -13.59 -2.44 32.25
N THR A 150 -13.93 -3.71 32.00
CA THR A 150 -14.16 -4.71 33.04
C THR A 150 -12.90 -4.94 33.87
N ALA A 151 -11.74 -5.07 33.23
CA ALA A 151 -10.46 -5.18 33.93
C ALA A 151 -10.16 -3.93 34.79
N LEU A 152 -10.40 -2.72 34.29
CA LEU A 152 -10.19 -1.48 35.05
C LEU A 152 -11.10 -1.39 36.27
N LYS A 153 -12.37 -1.82 36.17
CA LYS A 153 -13.29 -1.90 37.32
C LYS A 153 -12.77 -2.85 38.39
N LEU A 154 -12.34 -4.05 37.99
CA LEU A 154 -11.77 -5.05 38.91
C LEU A 154 -10.50 -4.52 39.59
N MET A 155 -9.63 -3.82 38.86
CA MET A 155 -8.44 -3.20 39.44
C MET A 155 -8.79 -2.07 40.41
N HIS A 156 -9.78 -1.23 40.08
CA HIS A 156 -10.23 -0.17 40.97
C HIS A 156 -10.81 -0.75 42.27
N GLN A 157 -11.62 -1.81 42.18
CA GLN A 157 -12.11 -2.55 43.35
C GLN A 157 -10.95 -3.15 44.16
N ALA A 158 -9.95 -3.73 43.51
CA ALA A 158 -8.76 -4.27 44.20
C ALA A 158 -8.00 -3.17 44.95
N ILE A 159 -7.85 -1.98 44.36
CA ILE A 159 -7.22 -0.81 44.99
C ILE A 159 -8.02 -0.35 46.21
N GLU A 160 -9.35 -0.32 46.15
CA GLU A 160 -10.19 0.02 47.31
C GLU A 160 -10.03 -0.96 48.46
N GLN A 161 -9.96 -2.27 48.17
CA GLN A 161 -9.71 -3.30 49.20
C GLN A 161 -8.31 -3.17 49.82
N LEU A 162 -7.32 -2.69 49.05
CA LEU A 162 -5.96 -2.48 49.53
C LEU A 162 -5.81 -1.28 50.48
N LYS A 163 -6.74 -0.32 50.50
CA LYS A 163 -6.72 0.80 51.47
C LYS A 163 -6.70 0.32 52.93
N ASN A 164 -7.23 -0.88 53.17
CA ASN A 164 -7.30 -1.51 54.48
C ASN A 164 -6.22 -2.59 54.70
N SER A 165 -5.29 -2.77 53.75
CA SER A 165 -4.24 -3.80 53.77
C SER A 165 -2.86 -3.18 54.03
N ASN A 166 -1.98 -3.91 54.72
CA ASN A 166 -0.59 -3.52 54.96
C ASN A 166 0.39 -4.12 53.91
N ASP A 167 -0.12 -4.74 52.83
CA ASP A 167 0.70 -5.35 51.78
C ASP A 167 1.12 -4.33 50.70
N SER A 168 2.17 -3.58 51.00
CA SER A 168 2.75 -2.57 50.09
C SER A 168 3.31 -3.15 48.79
N GLU A 169 3.78 -4.41 48.79
CA GLU A 169 4.31 -5.09 47.60
C GLU A 169 3.17 -5.42 46.63
N LEU A 170 2.09 -6.02 47.13
CA LEU A 170 0.88 -6.29 46.35
C LEU A 170 0.24 -5.00 45.85
N ALA A 171 0.15 -3.96 46.69
CA ALA A 171 -0.37 -2.66 46.28
C ALA A 171 0.46 -2.04 45.15
N SER A 172 1.79 -2.04 45.26
CA SER A 172 2.69 -1.56 44.21
C SER A 172 2.48 -2.30 42.88
N ASN A 173 2.34 -3.64 42.92
CA ASN A 173 2.09 -4.45 41.73
C ASN A 173 0.73 -4.15 41.08
N ILE A 174 -0.33 -4.01 41.88
CA ILE A 174 -1.67 -3.71 41.38
C ILE A 174 -1.71 -2.33 40.73
N PHE A 175 -1.15 -1.29 41.36
CA PHE A 175 -1.04 0.03 40.75
C PHE A 175 -0.26 0.00 39.43
N PHE A 176 0.86 -0.73 39.37
CA PHE A 176 1.68 -0.84 38.16
C PHE A 176 0.93 -1.52 37.00
N ASN A 177 0.28 -2.66 37.25
CA ASN A 177 -0.46 -3.37 36.21
C ASN A 177 -1.75 -2.62 35.82
N ALA A 178 -2.37 -1.88 36.74
CA ALA A 178 -3.50 -1.01 36.39
C ALA A 178 -3.06 0.05 35.38
N ALA A 179 -1.85 0.61 35.53
CA ALA A 179 -1.27 1.54 34.55
C ALA A 179 -1.15 0.89 33.16
N ASP A 180 -0.69 -0.35 33.06
CA ASP A 180 -0.64 -1.10 31.80
C ASP A 180 -2.04 -1.32 31.19
N TYR A 181 -3.05 -1.55 32.02
CA TYR A 181 -4.42 -1.75 31.54
C TYR A 181 -5.04 -0.45 31.00
N TYR A 182 -4.68 0.71 31.57
CA TYR A 182 -5.04 2.00 30.97
C TYR A 182 -4.44 2.16 29.56
N MET A 183 -3.23 1.64 29.34
CA MET A 183 -2.51 1.68 28.06
C MET A 183 -2.97 0.61 27.05
N SER A 184 -3.65 -0.44 27.48
CA SER A 184 -4.07 -1.55 26.62
C SER A 184 -4.95 -1.07 25.45
N GLY A 185 -4.51 -1.35 24.21
CA GLY A 185 -5.20 -0.90 22.99
C GLY A 185 -5.04 0.60 22.66
N ARG A 186 -4.24 1.35 23.44
CA ARG A 186 -4.10 2.81 23.36
C ARG A 186 -2.64 3.26 23.18
N GLN A 187 -1.87 2.49 22.43
CA GLN A 187 -0.46 2.76 22.07
C GLN A 187 -0.33 3.06 20.57
N GLY A 188 0.80 3.63 20.15
CA GLY A 188 1.08 3.95 18.75
C GLY A 188 0.01 4.85 18.14
N GLN A 189 -0.60 4.42 17.03
CA GLN A 189 -1.67 5.17 16.33
C GLN A 189 -2.95 5.35 17.15
N ASN A 190 -3.14 4.59 18.23
CA ASN A 190 -4.30 4.71 19.12
C ASN A 190 -4.03 5.53 20.39
N ALA A 191 -2.85 6.15 20.52
CA ALA A 191 -2.49 6.92 21.71
C ALA A 191 -3.43 8.10 21.99
N TRP A 192 -4.07 8.65 20.96
CA TRP A 192 -5.10 9.68 21.12
C TRP A 192 -6.25 9.26 22.04
N LYS A 193 -6.55 7.95 22.13
CA LYS A 193 -7.60 7.42 23.02
C LYS A 193 -7.29 7.68 24.50
N LEU A 194 -6.03 7.93 24.89
CA LEU A 194 -5.70 8.29 26.28
C LEU A 194 -6.29 9.63 26.71
N GLN A 195 -6.76 10.46 25.77
CA GLN A 195 -7.49 11.69 26.08
C GLN A 195 -8.92 11.44 26.59
N ILE A 196 -9.45 10.23 26.38
CA ILE A 196 -10.77 9.85 26.90
C ILE A 196 -10.64 9.57 28.39
N LEU A 197 -11.58 10.08 29.20
CA LEU A 197 -11.74 9.69 30.60
C LEU A 197 -12.72 8.52 30.68
N THR A 198 -12.23 7.30 30.92
CA THR A 198 -13.09 6.11 30.99
C THR A 198 -14.03 6.19 32.20
N ASP A 199 -15.34 6.06 31.98
CA ASP A 199 -16.32 5.95 33.07
C ASP A 199 -16.30 4.54 33.68
N LEU A 200 -15.79 4.42 34.90
CA LEU A 200 -15.72 3.14 35.61
C LEU A 200 -17.09 2.65 36.13
N ASN A 201 -18.13 3.49 36.09
CA ASN A 201 -19.49 3.10 36.47
C ASN A 201 -20.30 2.56 35.29
N ALA A 202 -19.91 2.87 34.05
CA ALA A 202 -20.63 2.45 32.84
C ALA A 202 -20.68 0.92 32.67
N SER A 203 -21.81 0.36 32.23
CA SER A 203 -21.90 -1.06 31.88
C SER A 203 -21.21 -1.35 30.54
N PRO A 204 -20.54 -2.51 30.36
CA PRO A 204 -19.99 -2.89 29.07
C PRO A 204 -21.09 -2.97 28.02
N ASP A 205 -21.09 -2.05 27.07
CA ASP A 205 -22.06 -2.02 25.97
C ASP A 205 -21.50 -2.79 24.77
N PHE A 206 -22.13 -3.92 24.43
CA PHE A 206 -21.79 -4.76 23.29
C PHE A 206 -22.61 -4.40 22.03
N GLU A 207 -23.60 -3.50 22.12
CA GLU A 207 -24.44 -3.09 21.00
C GLU A 207 -23.79 -1.99 20.17
N SER A 208 -23.08 -1.04 20.81
CA SER A 208 -22.39 0.11 20.20
C SER A 208 -21.00 -0.19 19.61
N VAL A 209 -20.50 -1.43 19.71
CA VAL A 209 -19.18 -1.78 19.15
C VAL A 209 -19.27 -1.93 17.64
N GLY A 210 -18.69 -0.96 16.94
CA GLY A 210 -18.84 -0.73 15.50
C GLY A 210 -19.22 0.71 15.16
N SER A 211 -19.71 1.49 16.15
CA SER A 211 -20.02 2.91 16.05
C SER A 211 -19.03 3.81 16.81
N GLU A 212 -17.79 3.35 17.04
CA GLU A 212 -16.74 4.30 17.43
C GLU A 212 -16.49 5.25 16.24
N PRO A 213 -16.33 6.57 16.47
CA PRO A 213 -15.79 7.47 15.47
C PRO A 213 -14.40 6.97 15.09
N GLY A 214 -14.30 6.23 13.98
CA GLY A 214 -13.07 5.55 13.56
C GLY A 214 -13.25 4.09 13.13
N SER A 215 -14.26 3.35 13.62
CA SER A 215 -14.39 1.90 13.31
C SER A 215 -15.02 1.59 11.94
N PHE A 216 -15.56 2.60 11.24
CA PHE A 216 -15.93 2.48 9.82
C PHE A 216 -14.75 2.65 8.85
N PHE A 217 -13.58 3.09 9.34
CA PHE A 217 -12.37 3.22 8.53
C PHE A 217 -11.52 1.94 8.62
N ARG A 218 -12.03 0.83 8.09
CA ARG A 218 -11.20 -0.29 7.59
C ARG A 218 -10.76 -0.03 6.13
N GLY A 219 -10.39 1.20 5.83
CA GLY A 219 -9.46 1.54 4.76
C GLY A 219 -8.09 1.76 5.39
N GLY A 220 -7.01 1.74 4.61
CA GLY A 220 -5.69 2.11 5.10
C GLY A 220 -5.60 3.54 5.67
N PRO A 221 -4.37 4.01 5.95
CA PRO A 221 -3.98 5.07 6.89
C PRO A 221 -4.72 6.43 6.73
N SER A 222 -5.98 6.53 7.16
CA SER A 222 -6.78 7.73 6.91
C SER A 222 -7.95 7.98 7.87
N GLY A 223 -8.10 7.20 8.95
CA GLY A 223 -9.30 7.25 9.80
C GLY A 223 -9.13 7.75 11.24
N GLY A 224 -7.91 7.82 11.77
CA GLY A 224 -7.61 8.37 13.11
C GLY A 224 -6.62 9.54 13.02
N PRO A 225 -6.47 10.37 14.07
CA PRO A 225 -5.38 11.33 14.11
C PRO A 225 -4.06 10.55 14.06
N GLU A 226 -3.37 10.66 12.93
CA GLU A 226 -2.09 9.96 12.74
C GLU A 226 -0.96 10.77 13.36
N GLY A 227 -0.38 10.29 14.45
CA GLY A 227 0.69 10.94 15.19
C GLY A 227 0.34 11.18 16.66
N ALA A 228 1.25 11.81 17.40
CA ALA A 228 1.00 12.12 18.80
C ALA A 228 -0.15 13.15 18.95
N PRO A 229 -1.03 12.99 19.97
CA PRO A 229 -2.17 13.88 20.18
C PRO A 229 -1.73 15.34 20.41
N VAL A 230 -2.56 16.28 19.95
CA VAL A 230 -2.37 17.72 20.18
C VAL A 230 -3.58 18.33 20.89
N ASP A 231 -3.36 19.42 21.62
CA ASP A 231 -4.40 20.24 22.23
C ASP A 231 -5.12 21.12 21.19
N ASP A 232 -6.13 21.89 21.61
CA ASP A 232 -6.90 22.77 20.73
C ASP A 232 -6.06 23.87 20.05
N ALA A 233 -4.85 24.13 20.56
CA ALA A 233 -3.89 25.07 19.99
C ALA A 233 -2.85 24.39 19.08
N GLY A 234 -2.94 23.08 18.86
CA GLY A 234 -2.03 22.29 18.04
C GLY A 234 -0.71 21.93 18.71
N ASN A 235 -0.57 22.14 20.03
CA ASN A 235 0.63 21.75 20.78
C ASN A 235 0.52 20.28 21.22
N PRO A 236 1.63 19.54 21.34
CA PRO A 236 1.60 18.16 21.83
C PRO A 236 0.92 18.04 23.21
N VAL A 237 0.01 17.07 23.35
CA VAL A 237 -0.60 16.75 24.64
C VAL A 237 0.39 16.00 25.51
N TYR A 238 0.61 16.51 26.71
CA TYR A 238 1.48 15.91 27.71
C TYR A 238 0.68 15.45 28.93
N TYR A 239 0.90 14.20 29.34
CA TYR A 239 0.25 13.63 30.51
C TYR A 239 1.12 13.80 31.75
N ARG A 240 0.59 14.53 32.75
CA ARG A 240 1.25 14.76 34.06
C ARG A 240 0.50 14.05 35.17
N VAL A 241 1.12 13.95 36.35
CA VAL A 241 0.50 13.33 37.53
C VAL A 241 -0.55 14.29 38.08
N PRO A 242 -1.84 13.89 38.16
CA PRO A 242 -2.91 14.72 38.73
C PRO A 242 -2.84 14.73 40.26
N ALA A 243 -3.57 15.66 40.90
CA ALA A 243 -3.60 15.80 42.36
C ALA A 243 -4.23 14.57 43.05
N SER A 244 -5.28 14.01 42.46
CA SER A 244 -5.92 12.75 42.85
C SER A 244 -6.43 11.99 41.62
N PHE A 245 -6.84 10.73 41.81
CA PHE A 245 -7.43 9.90 40.76
C PHE A 245 -8.70 10.51 40.16
N GLU A 246 -9.52 11.17 40.99
CA GLU A 246 -10.79 11.80 40.63
C GLU A 246 -10.60 13.13 39.89
N THR A 247 -9.50 13.84 40.16
CA THR A 247 -9.17 15.10 39.47
C THR A 247 -8.53 14.92 38.10
N ALA A 248 -8.25 13.67 37.70
CA ALA A 248 -7.66 13.35 36.40
C ALA A 248 -8.64 13.72 35.28
N LYS A 249 -8.16 14.49 34.30
CA LYS A 249 -8.96 14.96 33.16
C LYS A 249 -9.13 13.90 32.09
N ASN A 250 -8.24 12.91 32.04
CA ASN A 250 -8.21 11.87 31.02
C ASN A 250 -7.52 10.59 31.54
N ASP A 251 -7.64 9.50 30.78
CA ASP A 251 -7.00 8.22 31.13
C ASP A 251 -5.46 8.29 31.13
N GLY A 252 -4.87 9.17 30.33
CA GLY A 252 -3.42 9.41 30.37
C GLY A 252 -2.95 9.95 31.73
N GLU A 253 -3.68 10.88 32.33
CA GLU A 253 -3.40 11.36 33.70
C GLU A 253 -3.68 10.28 34.75
N ARG A 254 -4.70 9.42 34.56
CA ARG A 254 -4.93 8.26 35.46
C ARG A 254 -3.80 7.24 35.35
N TRP A 255 -3.28 6.98 34.16
CA TRP A 255 -2.09 6.16 33.93
C TRP A 255 -0.89 6.73 34.70
N ARG A 256 -0.62 8.04 34.56
CA ARG A 256 0.43 8.73 35.33
C ARG A 256 0.25 8.61 36.84
N TRP A 257 -0.99 8.76 37.32
CA TRP A 257 -1.32 8.63 38.73
C TRP A 257 -1.06 7.21 39.25
N MET A 258 -1.47 6.18 38.51
CA MET A 258 -1.25 4.77 38.87
C MET A 258 0.25 4.45 39.01
N LEU A 259 1.08 4.95 38.08
CA LEU A 259 2.54 4.79 38.17
C LEU A 259 3.13 5.50 39.39
N ASP A 260 2.68 6.73 39.68
CA ASP A 260 3.12 7.50 40.85
C ASP A 260 2.74 6.81 42.17
N GLN A 261 1.52 6.26 42.28
CA GLN A 261 1.11 5.48 43.45
C GLN A 261 1.93 4.19 43.60
N SER A 262 2.19 3.48 42.50
CA SER A 262 3.04 2.28 42.52
C SER A 262 4.43 2.55 43.09
N MET A 263 5.03 3.67 42.69
CA MET A 263 6.33 4.15 43.20
C MET A 263 6.26 4.56 44.67
N LYS A 264 5.18 5.23 45.10
CA LYS A 264 4.99 5.61 46.51
C LYS A 264 4.88 4.39 47.44
N GLN A 265 4.22 3.33 46.97
CA GLN A 265 4.12 2.07 47.71
C GLN A 265 5.47 1.33 47.78
N LYS A 266 6.24 1.35 46.69
CA LYS A 266 7.58 0.72 46.62
C LYS A 266 8.58 1.65 45.92
N PRO A 267 9.33 2.48 46.67
CA PRO A 267 10.30 3.42 46.10
C PRO A 267 11.38 2.75 45.22
N ALA A 268 11.70 1.48 45.48
CA ALA A 268 12.63 0.71 44.66
C ALA A 268 12.19 0.52 43.19
N ARG A 269 10.88 0.67 42.89
CA ARG A 269 10.32 0.56 41.53
C ARG A 269 10.50 1.84 40.69
N LYS A 270 11.10 2.89 41.26
CA LYS A 270 11.29 4.19 40.58
C LYS A 270 11.91 4.07 39.19
N ALA A 271 12.91 3.19 39.02
CA ALA A 271 13.57 2.97 37.73
C ALA A 271 12.63 2.39 36.66
N GLU A 272 11.79 1.40 37.02
CA GLU A 272 10.81 0.79 36.12
C GLU A 272 9.73 1.80 35.69
N VAL A 273 9.26 2.61 36.64
CA VAL A 273 8.26 3.66 36.36
C VAL A 273 8.81 4.70 35.39
N ILE A 274 10.02 5.22 35.62
CA ILE A 274 10.62 6.21 34.71
C ILE A 274 10.89 5.60 33.34
N LEU A 275 11.32 4.34 33.26
CA LEU A 275 11.54 3.64 32.01
C LEU A 275 10.25 3.53 31.17
N GLN A 276 9.13 3.12 31.79
CA GLN A 276 7.85 3.02 31.10
C GLN A 276 7.37 4.38 30.55
N ILE A 277 7.65 5.45 31.29
CA ILE A 277 7.36 6.82 30.85
C ILE A 277 8.26 7.22 29.67
N ALA A 278 9.56 6.89 29.75
CA ALA A 278 10.52 7.19 28.69
C ALA A 278 10.14 6.46 27.39
N ASP A 279 9.80 5.17 27.48
CA ASP A 279 9.34 4.35 26.35
C ASP A 279 8.09 4.94 25.71
N PHE A 280 7.08 5.31 26.51
CA PHE A 280 5.87 5.97 26.00
C PHE A 280 6.21 7.27 25.25
N ASN A 281 6.99 8.16 25.86
CA ASN A 281 7.35 9.44 25.22
C ASN A 281 8.21 9.24 23.98
N ARG A 282 9.09 8.25 23.97
CA ARG A 282 9.89 7.89 22.80
C ARG A 282 8.98 7.37 21.68
N ASP A 283 8.00 6.53 21.97
CA ASP A 283 7.07 6.00 20.97
C ASP A 283 6.15 7.08 20.38
N GLN A 284 5.84 8.13 21.14
CA GLN A 284 5.06 9.28 20.67
C GLN A 284 5.90 10.34 19.94
N PHE A 285 7.09 10.65 20.46
CA PHE A 285 7.86 11.84 20.05
C PHE A 285 9.23 11.53 19.43
N GLY A 286 9.61 10.26 19.33
CA GLY A 286 10.90 9.86 18.79
C GLY A 286 10.97 9.91 17.27
N VAL A 287 12.17 10.10 16.72
CA VAL A 287 12.45 10.18 15.27
C VAL A 287 11.98 8.92 14.52
N GLN A 288 11.92 7.77 15.19
CA GLN A 288 11.46 6.51 14.59
C GLN A 288 9.98 6.55 14.16
N THR A 289 9.18 7.48 14.69
CA THR A 289 7.80 7.72 14.23
C THR A 289 7.72 8.11 12.75
N LEU A 290 8.84 8.55 12.16
CA LEU A 290 8.92 8.95 10.76
C LEU A 290 9.32 7.81 9.81
N ARG A 291 9.67 6.62 10.33
CA ARG A 291 10.24 5.52 9.55
C ARG A 291 9.44 5.14 8.30
N ASP A 292 8.11 5.15 8.38
CA ASP A 292 7.23 4.76 7.26
C ASP A 292 7.00 5.91 6.25
N PHE A 293 7.38 7.14 6.59
CA PHE A 293 7.31 8.33 5.73
C PHE A 293 8.67 8.66 5.09
N MET A 294 9.78 8.28 5.73
CA MET A 294 11.16 8.50 5.24
C MET A 294 11.47 7.91 3.84
N PRO A 295 10.90 6.77 3.40
CA PRO A 295 11.07 6.30 2.03
C PRO A 295 10.49 7.29 1.00
N TYR A 296 9.47 8.08 1.32
CA TYR A 296 8.96 9.13 0.43
C TYR A 296 9.86 10.38 0.44
N PHE A 297 10.55 10.66 1.55
CA PHE A 297 11.49 11.80 1.66
C PHE A 297 12.84 11.56 0.98
N TYR A 298 13.32 10.31 0.92
CA TYR A 298 14.66 10.00 0.39
C TYR A 298 14.68 9.33 -0.98
N ARG A 299 13.58 8.72 -1.44
CA ARG A 299 13.54 7.99 -2.73
C ARG A 299 13.45 8.92 -3.95
N GLN A 300 13.23 10.23 -3.74
CA GLN A 300 13.15 11.24 -4.80
C GLN A 300 14.37 12.17 -4.90
N ARG A 301 15.40 12.02 -4.05
CA ARG A 301 16.71 12.59 -4.36
C ARG A 301 17.31 11.77 -5.50
N SER A 302 16.92 12.09 -6.73
CA SER A 302 17.58 11.64 -7.94
C SER A 302 19.08 11.92 -7.81
N THR A 303 19.85 10.93 -8.23
CA THR A 303 21.31 10.77 -8.16
C THR A 303 22.16 11.82 -8.89
N GLU A 304 21.66 13.04 -9.08
CA GLU A 304 22.39 14.13 -9.72
C GLU A 304 22.20 15.44 -8.97
N ASP A 305 22.79 15.52 -7.78
CA ASP A 305 23.36 16.81 -7.34
C ASP A 305 24.79 16.56 -6.87
N PRO A 306 25.75 16.47 -7.80
CA PRO A 306 27.15 16.40 -7.45
C PRO A 306 27.65 17.81 -7.10
N GLN A 307 28.27 17.95 -5.93
CA GLN A 307 29.12 19.07 -5.48
C GLN A 307 28.51 20.15 -4.57
N GLY A 308 27.77 19.77 -3.53
CA GLY A 308 27.57 20.64 -2.37
C GLY A 308 27.99 19.96 -1.08
N GLU A 309 29.00 20.50 -0.39
CA GLU A 309 29.14 20.26 1.05
C GLU A 309 27.79 20.56 1.74
N GLU A 310 27.46 19.71 2.70
CA GLU A 310 26.27 19.72 3.55
C GLU A 310 25.64 21.10 3.74
N GLN A 311 24.57 21.40 2.98
CA GLN A 311 23.56 22.31 3.51
C GLN A 311 22.86 21.56 4.65
N VAL A 312 23.25 21.90 5.89
CA VAL A 312 22.55 21.48 7.10
C VAL A 312 21.09 21.92 6.95
N ASN A 313 20.24 20.96 6.63
CA ASN A 313 18.81 21.16 6.49
C ASN A 313 18.21 21.21 7.92
N PRO A 314 17.17 22.02 8.20
CA PRO A 314 16.38 21.94 9.43
C PRO A 314 15.93 20.52 9.86
N TYR A 315 15.95 19.55 8.95
CA TYR A 315 15.63 18.12 9.18
C TYR A 315 16.87 17.19 9.24
N SER A 316 18.09 17.72 9.23
CA SER A 316 19.32 16.96 9.48
C SER A 316 19.24 16.33 10.87
N LEU A 317 19.07 15.00 10.93
CA LEU A 317 18.92 14.24 12.17
C LEU A 317 20.14 14.40 13.08
N GLU A 318 21.31 14.54 12.47
CA GLU A 318 22.59 14.79 13.13
C GLU A 318 22.65 16.14 13.84
N SER A 319 21.84 17.13 13.42
CA SER A 319 21.79 18.47 14.01
C SER A 319 20.88 18.58 15.25
N LEU A 320 20.14 17.52 15.58
CA LEU A 320 19.19 17.53 16.70
C LEU A 320 19.93 17.59 18.03
N LYS A 321 19.62 18.60 18.85
CA LYS A 321 20.05 18.63 20.25
C LYS A 321 19.36 17.51 21.04
N GLU A 322 19.89 17.17 22.22
CA GLU A 322 19.21 16.21 23.12
C GLU A 322 17.82 16.69 23.57
N THR A 323 17.62 18.02 23.64
CA THR A 323 16.31 18.63 23.96
C THR A 323 15.33 18.63 22.78
N GLU A 324 15.83 18.44 21.57
CA GLU A 324 15.05 18.54 20.35
C GLU A 324 14.71 17.14 19.82
N THR A 325 13.56 17.05 19.16
CA THR A 325 13.19 15.86 18.39
C THR A 325 12.45 16.28 17.13
N LEU A 326 12.51 15.42 16.11
CA LEU A 326 11.67 15.51 14.94
C LEU A 326 10.61 14.41 15.04
N THR A 327 9.34 14.79 15.09
CA THR A 327 8.25 13.84 15.32
C THR A 327 7.02 14.14 14.48
N ARG A 328 6.14 13.15 14.35
CA ARG A 328 4.82 13.30 13.76
C ARG A 328 3.76 13.54 14.85
N LEU A 329 3.19 14.74 14.86
CA LEU A 329 1.99 15.08 15.63
C LEU A 329 0.75 14.79 14.79
N ALA A 330 -0.43 14.80 15.41
CA ALA A 330 -1.72 14.72 14.70
C ALA A 330 -1.91 15.83 13.65
N THR A 331 -1.13 16.91 13.75
CA THR A 331 -1.07 18.06 12.84
C THR A 331 0.09 17.99 11.83
N GLY A 332 0.83 16.89 11.77
CA GLY A 332 1.94 16.70 10.80
C GLY A 332 3.32 16.62 11.44
N ILE A 333 4.37 16.66 10.62
CA ILE A 333 5.76 16.54 11.07
C ILE A 333 6.25 17.87 11.63
N GLN A 334 6.79 17.87 12.85
CA GLN A 334 7.32 19.07 13.50
C GLN A 334 8.65 18.78 14.22
N ARG A 335 9.56 19.77 14.20
CA ARG A 335 10.75 19.82 15.05
C ARG A 335 10.39 20.57 16.34
N ILE A 336 10.39 19.86 17.47
CA ILE A 336 9.95 20.42 18.75
C ILE A 336 11.03 20.28 19.83
N ASN A 337 11.00 21.15 20.83
CA ASN A 337 11.73 20.97 22.08
C ASN A 337 10.84 20.22 23.08
N LEU A 338 11.37 19.14 23.66
CA LEU A 338 10.69 18.40 24.72
C LEU A 338 11.08 18.95 26.09
N PRO A 339 10.11 19.27 26.96
CA PRO A 339 10.38 19.60 28.37
C PRO A 339 11.16 18.48 29.09
N ASP A 340 11.98 18.83 30.08
CA ASP A 340 12.86 17.87 30.76
C ASP A 340 12.11 16.71 31.43
N ASP A 341 10.88 16.92 31.92
CA ASP A 341 10.02 15.89 32.55
C ASP A 341 9.43 14.89 31.54
N LEU A 342 9.56 15.17 30.25
CA LEU A 342 8.95 14.41 29.14
C LEU A 342 9.99 14.01 28.07
N ASN A 343 11.18 14.59 28.14
CA ASN A 343 12.28 14.27 27.26
C ASN A 343 12.77 12.86 27.54
N TYR A 344 12.43 11.93 26.64
CA TYR A 344 12.76 10.52 26.79
C TYR A 344 14.27 10.28 26.91
N ILE A 345 15.14 11.08 26.28
CA ILE A 345 16.61 10.97 26.45
C ILE A 345 16.99 11.29 27.90
N ARG A 346 16.47 12.39 28.46
CA ARG A 346 16.70 12.76 29.87
C ARG A 346 16.15 11.71 30.83
N LEU A 347 14.97 11.18 30.56
CA LEU A 347 14.35 10.16 31.40
C LEU A 347 15.17 8.85 31.38
N TYR A 348 15.65 8.40 30.22
CA TYR A 348 16.56 7.24 30.17
C TYR A 348 17.87 7.52 30.91
N GLN A 349 18.47 8.71 30.77
CA GLN A 349 19.65 9.11 31.54
C GLN A 349 19.38 9.04 33.05
N GLN A 350 18.21 9.51 33.53
CA GLN A 350 17.82 9.39 34.94
C GLN A 350 17.70 7.94 35.40
N VAL A 351 17.16 7.03 34.58
CA VAL A 351 17.10 5.59 34.92
C VAL A 351 18.50 5.01 35.12
N VAL A 352 19.47 5.41 34.28
CA VAL A 352 20.87 5.00 34.40
C VAL A 352 21.51 5.57 35.68
N GLU A 353 21.22 6.83 36.02
CA GLU A 353 21.72 7.49 37.24
C GLU A 353 21.20 6.85 38.55
N LEU A 354 20.05 6.18 38.51
CA LEU A 354 19.51 5.42 39.66
C LEU A 354 20.32 4.15 40.00
N GLY A 355 21.28 3.77 39.16
CA GLY A 355 22.21 2.69 39.40
C GLY A 355 21.85 1.37 38.71
N LYS A 356 22.71 0.36 38.95
CA LYS A 356 22.71 -0.91 38.23
C LYS A 356 21.42 -1.72 38.47
N SER A 357 20.57 -1.78 37.45
CA SER A 357 19.32 -2.57 37.40
C SER A 357 19.02 -3.05 35.98
N SER A 358 18.13 -4.03 35.79
CA SER A 358 17.64 -4.45 34.47
C SER A 358 17.03 -3.28 33.67
N SER A 359 16.37 -2.35 34.38
CA SER A 359 15.84 -1.11 33.79
C SER A 359 16.95 -0.18 33.30
N GLY A 360 18.03 -0.04 34.05
CA GLY A 360 19.21 0.75 33.64
C GLY A 360 19.90 0.17 32.39
N GLU A 361 19.98 -1.16 32.28
CA GLU A 361 20.54 -1.81 31.09
C GLU A 361 19.66 -1.56 29.86
N ASN A 362 18.33 -1.66 30.02
CA ASN A 362 17.37 -1.33 28.96
C ASN A 362 17.51 0.14 28.53
N ALA A 363 17.56 1.07 29.48
CA ALA A 363 17.72 2.50 29.20
C ALA A 363 19.00 2.80 28.38
N LEU A 364 20.14 2.18 28.70
CA LEU A 364 21.37 2.31 27.91
C LEU A 364 21.23 1.77 26.48
N ASN A 365 20.52 0.65 26.32
CA ASN A 365 20.24 0.09 24.99
C ASN A 365 19.31 1.01 24.18
N GLN A 366 18.29 1.60 24.81
CA GLN A 366 17.41 2.59 24.14
C GLN A 366 18.17 3.84 23.73
N LEU A 367 19.00 4.40 24.63
CA LEU A 367 19.85 5.57 24.32
C LEU A 367 20.76 5.30 23.13
N THR A 368 21.41 4.13 23.11
CA THR A 368 22.24 3.69 21.97
C THR A 368 21.44 3.75 20.66
N GLY A 369 20.29 3.08 20.61
CA GLY A 369 19.44 3.07 19.40
C GLY A 369 18.88 4.46 19.02
N ILE A 370 18.59 5.33 19.99
CA ILE A 370 18.14 6.71 19.73
C ILE A 370 19.22 7.50 18.99
N PHE A 371 20.46 7.46 19.49
CA PHE A 371 21.55 8.21 18.88
C PHE A 371 21.99 7.61 17.53
N GLU A 372 21.85 6.29 17.31
CA GLU A 372 22.01 5.69 15.97
C GLU A 372 20.95 6.16 14.99
N ASN A 373 19.68 6.18 15.39
CA ASN A 373 18.57 6.68 14.56
C ASN A 373 18.74 8.16 14.23
N ARG A 374 19.40 8.93 15.11
CA ARG A 374 19.77 10.34 14.90
C ARG A 374 21.08 10.52 14.10
N ARG A 375 21.74 9.43 13.67
CA ARG A 375 23.07 9.44 13.02
C ARG A 375 24.17 10.09 13.87
N GLN A 376 24.00 10.11 15.19
CA GLN A 376 24.93 10.64 16.19
C GLN A 376 25.75 9.50 16.81
N TYR A 377 26.47 8.78 15.96
CA TYR A 377 27.21 7.56 16.31
C TYR A 377 28.23 7.68 17.46
N PRO A 378 28.97 8.79 17.66
CA PRO A 378 29.87 8.93 18.81
C PRO A 378 29.13 8.85 20.15
N GLN A 379 27.92 9.42 20.22
CA GLN A 379 27.10 9.38 21.43
C GLN A 379 26.49 7.98 21.64
N ALA A 380 26.07 7.31 20.56
CA ALA A 380 25.63 5.91 20.63
C ALA A 380 26.73 4.99 21.16
N ALA A 381 27.96 5.12 20.64
CA ALA A 381 29.12 4.35 21.09
C ALA A 381 29.43 4.56 22.58
N LYS A 382 29.32 5.80 23.08
CA LYS A 382 29.49 6.13 24.50
C LYS A 382 28.54 5.35 25.41
N TYR A 383 27.24 5.34 25.11
CA TYR A 383 26.25 4.62 25.93
C TYR A 383 26.40 3.10 25.82
N LEU A 384 26.77 2.60 24.65
CA LEU A 384 27.03 1.17 24.47
C LEU A 384 28.27 0.70 25.24
N GLN A 385 29.35 1.51 25.26
CA GLN A 385 30.53 1.28 26.10
C GLN A 385 30.17 1.24 27.60
N GLN A 386 29.35 2.19 28.05
CA GLN A 386 28.87 2.22 29.43
C GLN A 386 28.06 0.94 29.76
N SER A 387 27.17 0.49 28.86
CA SER A 387 26.40 -0.75 29.04
C SER A 387 27.30 -1.99 29.17
N ILE A 388 28.37 -2.07 28.37
CA ILE A 388 29.35 -3.15 28.45
C ILE A 388 30.11 -3.10 29.78
N GLN A 389 30.55 -1.92 30.22
CA GLN A 389 31.30 -1.75 31.45
C GLN A 389 30.49 -2.09 32.69
N GLU A 390 29.23 -1.66 32.74
CA GLU A 390 28.38 -1.83 33.93
C GLU A 390 27.71 -3.19 34.00
N TYR A 391 27.25 -3.75 32.88
CA TYR A 391 26.42 -4.96 32.83
C TYR A 391 27.12 -6.18 32.22
N GLY A 392 28.26 -5.98 31.57
CA GLY A 392 28.96 -7.03 30.84
C GLY A 392 28.28 -7.40 29.52
N ASP A 393 28.88 -8.38 28.85
CA ASP A 393 28.44 -8.87 27.54
C ASP A 393 28.83 -10.35 27.36
N PRO A 394 28.11 -11.28 28.03
CA PRO A 394 28.49 -12.71 28.06
C PRO A 394 28.47 -13.36 26.67
N HIS A 395 27.74 -12.80 25.70
CA HIS A 395 27.63 -13.30 24.34
C HIS A 395 28.37 -12.44 23.30
N GLN A 396 29.13 -11.43 23.74
CA GLN A 396 29.86 -10.47 22.88
C GLN A 396 28.98 -9.70 21.88
N ASN A 397 27.67 -9.65 22.08
CA ASN A 397 26.74 -8.99 21.16
C ASN A 397 26.89 -7.46 21.20
N LYS A 398 27.02 -6.89 22.41
CA LYS A 398 27.19 -5.43 22.60
C LYS A 398 28.55 -4.98 22.09
N GLN A 399 29.60 -5.78 22.33
CA GLN A 399 30.94 -5.51 21.83
C GLN A 399 30.98 -5.58 20.30
N GLN A 400 30.28 -6.54 19.69
CA GLN A 400 30.13 -6.60 18.23
C GLN A 400 29.38 -5.36 17.69
N HIS A 401 28.30 -4.94 18.33
CA HIS A 401 27.56 -3.72 17.97
C HIS A 401 28.44 -2.46 18.12
N LEU A 402 29.22 -2.35 19.20
CA LEU A 402 30.16 -1.24 19.39
C LEU A 402 31.21 -1.23 18.27
N ASN A 403 31.78 -2.39 17.95
CA ASN A 403 32.74 -2.53 16.87
C ASN A 403 32.13 -2.19 15.50
N GLN A 404 30.82 -2.38 15.28
CA GLN A 404 30.12 -1.92 14.08
C GLN A 404 29.98 -0.39 14.02
N ILE A 405 30.05 0.32 15.15
CA ILE A 405 30.01 1.79 15.20
C ILE A 405 31.42 2.37 15.07
N VAL A 406 32.33 1.98 15.97
CA VAL A 406 33.66 2.62 16.10
C VAL A 406 34.75 1.95 15.26
N GLY A 407 34.56 0.67 14.93
CA GLY A 407 35.51 -0.09 14.12
C GLY A 407 35.32 0.14 12.62
N ASN A 408 36.25 -0.40 11.84
CA ASN A 408 36.15 -0.39 10.40
C ASN A 408 35.01 -1.31 9.97
N TRP A 409 34.01 -0.74 9.28
CA TRP A 409 32.83 -1.49 8.88
C TRP A 409 32.42 -1.14 7.47
N GLY A 410 31.98 -2.15 6.71
CA GLY A 410 31.29 -1.93 5.45
C GLY A 410 30.38 -3.09 5.05
N GLN A 411 29.44 -2.79 4.14
CA GLN A 411 28.41 -3.69 3.68
C GLN A 411 28.00 -3.36 2.24
N PHE A 412 27.72 -4.40 1.44
CA PHE A 412 27.08 -4.21 0.14
C PHE A 412 25.62 -3.82 0.27
N ASP A 413 25.18 -2.90 -0.59
CA ASP A 413 23.76 -2.64 -0.80
C ASP A 413 23.15 -3.68 -1.78
N PRO A 414 21.83 -3.92 -1.72
CA PRO A 414 21.17 -4.85 -2.65
C PRO A 414 21.37 -4.43 -4.10
N ASN A 415 21.68 -5.40 -4.97
CA ASN A 415 21.96 -5.15 -6.38
C ASN A 415 21.08 -6.03 -7.30
N GLN A 416 20.85 -5.56 -8.52
CA GLN A 416 20.16 -6.31 -9.58
C GLN A 416 21.15 -7.14 -10.41
N SER A 417 20.61 -8.08 -11.20
CA SER A 417 21.41 -8.79 -12.21
C SER A 417 21.96 -7.81 -13.26
N GLN A 418 23.15 -8.11 -13.77
CA GLN A 418 23.84 -7.29 -14.76
C GLN A 418 24.36 -8.16 -15.91
N VAL A 419 24.86 -7.55 -16.98
CA VAL A 419 25.33 -8.29 -18.16
C VAL A 419 26.79 -8.66 -18.06
N ALA A 420 27.13 -9.85 -18.55
CA ALA A 420 28.50 -10.26 -18.73
C ALA A 420 29.29 -9.37 -19.73
N GLY A 421 30.58 -9.15 -19.47
CA GLY A 421 31.53 -8.54 -20.41
C GLY A 421 31.81 -7.04 -20.23
N GLN A 422 31.29 -6.39 -19.18
CA GLN A 422 31.61 -4.98 -18.86
C GLN A 422 32.08 -4.76 -17.40
N GLY A 423 32.07 -5.80 -16.56
CA GLY A 423 32.24 -5.63 -15.11
C GLY A 423 30.92 -5.28 -14.42
N ALA A 424 30.55 -5.98 -13.35
CA ALA A 424 29.37 -5.61 -12.55
C ALA A 424 29.67 -4.40 -11.66
N GLU A 425 28.74 -3.49 -11.51
CA GLU A 425 28.78 -2.40 -10.52
C GLU A 425 28.05 -2.80 -9.25
N VAL A 426 28.69 -2.61 -8.08
CA VAL A 426 28.08 -2.90 -6.78
C VAL A 426 28.22 -1.70 -5.86
N ASP A 427 27.12 -1.30 -5.22
CA ASP A 427 27.16 -0.24 -4.21
C ASP A 427 27.65 -0.80 -2.88
N TYR A 428 28.59 -0.08 -2.28
CA TYR A 428 29.22 -0.45 -1.02
C TYR A 428 29.12 0.72 -0.04
N ARG A 429 28.43 0.48 1.07
CA ARG A 429 28.30 1.40 2.19
C ARG A 429 29.36 1.09 3.24
N PHE A 430 30.07 2.09 3.73
CA PHE A 430 31.15 1.90 4.70
C PHE A 430 31.28 3.06 5.69
N ARG A 431 32.03 2.81 6.77
CA ARG A 431 32.42 3.80 7.80
C ARG A 431 33.79 3.44 8.36
N ASN A 432 34.53 4.46 8.81
CA ASN A 432 35.85 4.42 9.47
C ASN A 432 37.02 3.79 8.67
N GLY A 433 36.75 2.77 7.86
CA GLY A 433 37.73 2.06 7.07
C GLY A 433 38.24 2.89 5.89
N THR A 434 39.55 2.79 5.66
CA THR A 434 40.26 3.50 4.58
C THR A 434 40.63 2.58 3.42
N ARG A 435 40.45 1.27 3.55
CA ARG A 435 40.77 0.30 2.51
C ARG A 435 39.93 -0.97 2.66
N VAL A 436 39.48 -1.49 1.53
CA VAL A 436 38.73 -2.76 1.44
C VAL A 436 39.34 -3.65 0.37
N GLU A 437 39.45 -4.95 0.65
CA GLU A 437 39.85 -5.97 -0.32
C GLU A 437 38.63 -6.78 -0.74
N PHE A 438 38.45 -6.98 -2.04
CA PHE A 438 37.37 -7.77 -2.60
C PHE A 438 37.89 -9.10 -3.15
N GLU A 439 37.15 -10.17 -2.92
CA GLU A 439 37.36 -11.50 -3.47
C GLU A 439 36.08 -11.99 -4.13
N ALA A 440 36.16 -12.50 -5.35
CA ALA A 440 35.01 -13.06 -6.05
C ALA A 440 35.18 -14.55 -6.28
N TYR A 441 34.23 -15.34 -5.77
CA TYR A 441 34.18 -16.80 -5.94
C TYR A 441 33.05 -17.18 -6.88
N GLN A 442 33.29 -18.08 -7.83
CA GLN A 442 32.24 -18.59 -8.70
C GLN A 442 31.23 -19.43 -7.89
N ILE A 443 29.95 -19.41 -8.23
CA ILE A 443 28.91 -20.26 -7.64
C ILE A 443 28.47 -21.30 -8.67
N HIS A 444 28.45 -22.58 -8.30
CA HIS A 444 28.00 -23.69 -9.13
C HIS A 444 26.46 -23.83 -9.13
N VAL A 445 25.78 -22.87 -9.77
CA VAL A 445 24.30 -22.81 -9.86
C VAL A 445 23.70 -24.07 -10.49
N GLU A 446 24.33 -24.61 -11.53
CA GLU A 446 23.86 -25.85 -12.17
C GLU A 446 23.80 -27.04 -11.23
N LYS A 447 24.81 -27.17 -10.37
CA LYS A 447 24.86 -28.22 -9.35
C LYS A 447 23.76 -28.03 -8.32
N LEU A 448 23.50 -26.79 -7.90
CA LEU A 448 22.36 -26.47 -7.03
C LEU A 448 21.04 -26.90 -7.67
N LEU A 449 20.74 -26.45 -8.89
CA LEU A 449 19.48 -26.80 -9.57
C LEU A 449 19.35 -28.31 -9.76
N THR A 450 20.45 -29.01 -10.04
CA THR A 450 20.46 -30.47 -10.13
C THR A 450 20.12 -31.13 -8.80
N ASP A 451 20.72 -30.67 -7.69
CA ASP A 451 20.42 -31.18 -6.35
C ASP A 451 18.95 -30.93 -5.95
N VAL A 452 18.41 -29.73 -6.25
CA VAL A 452 16.99 -29.41 -6.02
C VAL A 452 16.07 -30.33 -6.82
N LYS A 453 16.35 -30.54 -8.12
CA LYS A 453 15.57 -31.46 -8.96
C LYS A 453 15.68 -32.91 -8.45
N ASN A 454 16.85 -33.36 -8.02
CA ASN A 454 17.05 -34.70 -7.49
C ASN A 454 16.29 -34.92 -6.17
N TYR A 455 16.27 -33.92 -5.28
CA TYR A 455 15.43 -33.95 -4.07
C TYR A 455 13.95 -34.07 -4.42
N LEU A 456 13.44 -33.27 -5.36
CA LEU A 456 12.04 -33.36 -5.79
C LEU A 456 11.70 -34.71 -6.44
N LYS A 457 12.63 -35.26 -7.24
CA LYS A 457 12.53 -36.60 -7.84
C LYS A 457 12.63 -37.74 -6.82
N SER A 458 13.07 -37.49 -5.59
CA SER A 458 12.99 -38.49 -4.52
C SER A 458 11.59 -38.61 -3.91
N HIS A 459 10.61 -37.87 -4.44
CA HIS A 459 9.20 -37.89 -4.03
C HIS A 459 9.01 -37.68 -2.50
N PRO A 460 9.55 -36.59 -1.91
CA PRO A 460 9.47 -36.38 -0.47
C PRO A 460 8.01 -36.28 -0.01
N GLN A 461 7.69 -36.99 1.08
CA GLN A 461 6.37 -36.95 1.71
C GLN A 461 6.08 -35.58 2.35
N LYS A 462 7.12 -34.94 2.91
CA LYS A 462 7.07 -33.58 3.44
C LYS A 462 8.12 -32.74 2.73
N LEU A 463 7.68 -31.67 2.07
CA LEU A 463 8.56 -30.75 1.37
C LEU A 463 9.39 -29.96 2.39
N ASP A 464 10.71 -30.02 2.27
CA ASP A 464 11.64 -29.14 2.96
C ASP A 464 11.83 -27.88 2.14
N TRP A 465 11.22 -26.78 2.60
CA TRP A 465 11.26 -25.48 1.93
C TRP A 465 12.68 -24.97 1.74
N ASN A 466 13.60 -25.30 2.66
CA ASN A 466 15.00 -24.88 2.54
C ASN A 466 15.71 -25.57 1.37
N GLN A 467 15.29 -26.79 1.00
CA GLN A 467 15.86 -27.52 -0.13
C GLN A 467 15.29 -27.09 -1.48
N THR A 468 14.07 -26.56 -1.55
CA THR A 468 13.45 -26.11 -2.80
C THR A 468 13.62 -24.62 -3.08
N ASN A 469 13.97 -23.82 -2.08
CA ASN A 469 14.18 -22.38 -2.24
C ASN A 469 15.51 -22.05 -2.94
N ILE A 470 15.43 -21.77 -4.24
CA ILE A 470 16.57 -21.33 -5.06
C ILE A 470 16.95 -19.87 -4.72
N SER A 471 15.97 -19.02 -4.40
CA SER A 471 16.21 -17.59 -4.12
C SER A 471 17.01 -17.34 -2.82
N ASN A 472 17.00 -18.29 -1.88
CA ASN A 472 17.75 -18.19 -0.61
C ASN A 472 19.21 -18.68 -0.72
N LEU A 473 19.75 -18.85 -1.93
CA LEU A 473 21.09 -19.40 -2.15
C LEU A 473 22.18 -18.61 -1.42
N GLY A 474 22.11 -17.28 -1.40
CA GLY A 474 23.09 -16.42 -0.72
C GLY A 474 23.19 -16.71 0.77
N TYR A 475 22.05 -16.77 1.46
CA TYR A 475 22.00 -17.12 2.88
C TYR A 475 22.55 -18.53 3.14
N ARG A 476 22.16 -19.52 2.30
CA ARG A 476 22.58 -20.92 2.45
C ARG A 476 24.08 -21.12 2.23
N LEU A 477 24.68 -20.39 1.29
CA LEU A 477 26.13 -20.42 1.06
C LEU A 477 26.92 -19.87 2.26
N VAL A 478 26.40 -18.82 2.90
CA VAL A 478 27.09 -18.10 3.98
C VAL A 478 26.85 -18.74 5.35
N HIS A 479 25.62 -19.15 5.65
CA HIS A 479 25.22 -19.56 7.00
C HIS A 479 25.04 -21.08 7.15
N GLU A 480 24.66 -21.81 6.10
CA GLU A 480 24.41 -23.26 6.17
C GLU A 480 25.62 -24.10 5.72
N GLN A 481 26.80 -23.48 5.60
CA GLN A 481 28.05 -24.13 5.20
C GLN A 481 27.95 -24.97 3.90
N GLN A 482 27.08 -24.58 2.96
CA GLN A 482 26.91 -25.29 1.68
C GLN A 482 28.04 -24.99 0.68
N LYS A 483 29.30 -25.11 1.15
CA LYS A 483 30.54 -24.94 0.38
C LYS A 483 30.60 -25.82 -0.87
N LYS A 484 29.79 -26.89 -0.93
CA LYS A 484 29.67 -27.77 -2.12
C LYS A 484 29.23 -27.06 -3.40
N TYR A 485 28.64 -25.87 -3.29
CA TYR A 485 28.24 -25.02 -4.43
C TYR A 485 29.18 -23.82 -4.63
N LEU A 486 30.19 -23.62 -3.79
CA LEU A 486 31.21 -22.59 -3.96
C LEU A 486 32.35 -23.14 -4.82
N GLY A 487 32.68 -22.42 -5.89
CA GLY A 487 33.75 -22.73 -6.83
C GLY A 487 35.05 -22.01 -6.52
N ALA A 488 35.92 -21.90 -7.54
CA ALA A 488 37.24 -21.28 -7.41
C ALA A 488 37.16 -19.75 -7.19
N LEU A 489 38.23 -19.21 -6.61
CA LEU A 489 38.48 -17.77 -6.56
C LEU A 489 38.79 -17.29 -7.99
N VAL A 490 38.00 -16.33 -8.49
CA VAL A 490 38.09 -15.83 -9.87
C VAL A 490 38.90 -14.54 -9.94
N SER A 491 38.75 -13.65 -8.95
CA SER A 491 39.49 -12.39 -8.91
C SER A 491 39.66 -11.86 -7.49
N ARG A 492 40.69 -11.03 -7.29
CA ARG A 492 40.97 -10.27 -6.07
C ARG A 492 41.44 -8.86 -6.44
N TRP A 493 40.89 -7.83 -5.81
CA TRP A 493 41.33 -6.44 -5.98
C TRP A 493 41.10 -5.63 -4.69
N GLY A 494 41.69 -4.45 -4.59
CA GLY A 494 41.52 -3.55 -3.45
C GLY A 494 41.06 -2.16 -3.89
N LEU A 495 40.36 -1.46 -2.98
CA LEU A 495 39.91 -0.10 -3.18
C LEU A 495 40.26 0.74 -1.94
N ASP A 496 40.85 1.91 -2.18
CA ASP A 496 41.07 2.91 -1.14
C ASP A 496 39.79 3.72 -0.92
N LEU A 497 39.42 3.89 0.34
CA LEU A 497 38.19 4.50 0.80
C LEU A 497 38.51 5.79 1.57
N LYS A 498 37.64 6.78 1.47
CA LYS A 498 37.74 8.04 2.24
C LYS A 498 36.52 8.11 3.17
N PRO A 499 36.62 7.75 4.46
CA PRO A 499 35.48 7.75 5.37
C PRO A 499 35.12 9.16 5.84
N LEU A 500 33.83 9.36 6.20
CA LEU A 500 33.36 10.59 6.86
C LEU A 500 33.79 10.64 8.33
N SER A 501 33.88 11.85 8.87
CA SER A 501 34.08 12.07 10.31
C SER A 501 32.85 11.66 11.14
N GLY A 502 33.07 11.30 12.41
CA GLY A 502 32.00 10.96 13.34
C GLY A 502 31.33 9.59 13.12
N HIS A 503 32.06 8.61 12.57
CA HIS A 503 31.56 7.25 12.31
C HIS A 503 30.35 7.17 11.37
N ARG A 504 30.21 8.15 10.46
CA ARG A 504 29.07 8.24 9.54
C ARG A 504 29.26 7.34 8.32
N ASP A 505 28.14 6.88 7.79
CA ASP A 505 28.10 6.06 6.58
C ASP A 505 28.40 6.89 5.34
N GLN A 506 29.18 6.30 4.44
CA GLN A 506 29.44 6.79 3.09
C GLN A 506 29.20 5.68 2.08
N HIS A 507 28.76 6.06 0.88
CA HIS A 507 28.54 5.13 -0.22
C HIS A 507 29.60 5.31 -1.31
N VAL A 508 29.98 4.21 -1.95
CA VAL A 508 30.79 4.20 -3.17
C VAL A 508 30.29 3.10 -4.10
N THR A 509 30.22 3.40 -5.39
CA THR A 509 29.93 2.41 -6.43
C THR A 509 31.25 1.77 -6.89
N VAL A 510 31.34 0.44 -6.82
CA VAL A 510 32.54 -0.34 -7.14
C VAL A 510 32.31 -1.12 -8.43
N THR A 511 33.11 -0.84 -9.47
CA THR A 511 33.14 -1.65 -10.68
C THR A 511 34.03 -2.88 -10.48
N THR A 512 33.45 -4.07 -10.63
CA THR A 512 34.14 -5.36 -10.46
C THR A 512 34.89 -5.77 -11.74
N PRO A 513 36.01 -6.52 -11.65
CA PRO A 513 36.72 -7.07 -12.80
C PRO A 513 36.04 -8.31 -13.40
N LEU A 514 34.79 -8.62 -13.03
CA LEU A 514 34.07 -9.83 -13.43
C LEU A 514 33.52 -9.68 -14.85
N GLN A 515 34.01 -10.52 -15.78
CA GLN A 515 33.64 -10.44 -17.19
C GLN A 515 32.76 -11.60 -17.66
N ASN A 516 32.88 -12.78 -17.06
CA ASN A 516 32.19 -13.98 -17.53
C ASN A 516 30.81 -14.11 -16.90
N ALA A 517 29.85 -14.67 -17.65
CA ALA A 517 28.52 -14.96 -17.14
C ALA A 517 28.56 -16.00 -16.00
N GLY A 518 27.62 -15.88 -15.07
CA GLY A 518 27.47 -16.74 -13.91
C GLY A 518 27.10 -15.98 -12.64
N ALA A 519 26.86 -16.74 -11.57
CA ALA A 519 26.68 -16.18 -10.23
C ALA A 519 28.02 -16.20 -9.48
N TYR A 520 28.30 -15.11 -8.78
CA TYR A 520 29.52 -14.94 -8.00
C TYR A 520 29.18 -14.57 -6.56
N LEU A 521 29.85 -15.22 -5.60
CA LEU A 521 29.88 -14.75 -4.22
C LEU A 521 30.99 -13.72 -4.11
N LEU A 522 30.60 -12.45 -4.05
CA LEU A 522 31.51 -11.36 -3.79
C LEU A 522 31.70 -11.20 -2.28
N VAL A 523 32.95 -11.14 -1.84
CA VAL A 523 33.36 -11.03 -0.45
C VAL A 523 34.18 -9.76 -0.31
N ALA A 524 33.71 -8.80 0.49
CA ALA A 524 34.45 -7.61 0.87
C ALA A 524 35.06 -7.81 2.25
N LYS A 525 36.39 -7.74 2.35
CA LYS A 525 37.16 -7.76 3.59
C LYS A 525 37.63 -6.35 3.89
N MET A 526 36.98 -5.70 4.84
CA MET A 526 37.43 -4.41 5.33
C MET A 526 38.74 -4.59 6.10
N GLN A 527 39.75 -3.77 5.81
CA GLN A 527 41.02 -3.83 6.54
C GLN A 527 40.76 -3.58 8.03
N ASP A 528 41.25 -4.49 8.89
CA ASP A 528 41.04 -4.46 10.35
C ASP A 528 39.56 -4.36 10.76
N GLY A 529 38.66 -4.88 9.93
CA GLY A 529 37.22 -4.71 10.07
C GLY A 529 36.41 -5.97 9.78
N ASN A 530 35.13 -5.78 9.42
CA ASN A 530 34.21 -6.87 9.12
C ASN A 530 34.38 -7.44 7.70
N THR A 531 33.78 -8.62 7.47
CA THR A 531 33.62 -9.19 6.14
C THR A 531 32.16 -9.13 5.70
N SER A 532 31.89 -8.50 4.56
CA SER A 532 30.56 -8.46 3.94
C SER A 532 30.52 -9.34 2.70
N ARG A 533 29.33 -9.84 2.35
CA ARG A 533 29.13 -10.76 1.22
C ARG A 533 27.84 -10.45 0.48
N ILE A 534 27.87 -10.57 -0.84
CA ILE A 534 26.69 -10.46 -1.72
C ILE A 534 26.81 -11.46 -2.87
N VAL A 535 25.67 -11.90 -3.41
CA VAL A 535 25.64 -12.66 -4.66
C VAL A 535 25.42 -11.69 -5.82
N VAL A 536 26.34 -11.70 -6.78
CA VAL A 536 26.27 -10.91 -8.02
C VAL A 536 25.96 -11.86 -9.17
N TRP A 537 24.93 -11.52 -9.96
CA TRP A 537 24.54 -12.28 -11.15
C TRP A 537 24.99 -11.53 -12.40
N LEU A 538 25.78 -12.20 -13.23
CA LEU A 538 26.16 -11.76 -14.56
C LEU A 538 25.49 -12.65 -15.60
N ASP A 539 24.54 -12.11 -16.35
CA ASP A 539 23.74 -12.85 -17.31
C ASP A 539 24.26 -12.61 -18.74
N ASP A 540 24.40 -13.68 -19.53
CA ASP A 540 24.64 -13.62 -20.98
C ASP A 540 23.39 -13.95 -21.81
N THR A 541 22.36 -14.47 -21.16
CA THR A 541 21.17 -15.04 -21.80
C THR A 541 19.93 -14.67 -21.02
N ALA A 542 18.94 -14.14 -21.71
CA ALA A 542 17.63 -13.82 -21.17
C ALA A 542 16.57 -14.81 -21.68
N ILE A 543 15.64 -15.17 -20.80
CA ILE A 543 14.46 -15.97 -21.14
C ILE A 543 13.24 -15.08 -20.95
N ILE A 544 12.52 -14.80 -22.04
CA ILE A 544 11.22 -14.14 -21.99
C ILE A 544 10.16 -15.20 -22.25
N HIS A 545 9.05 -15.15 -21.51
CA HIS A 545 7.88 -15.95 -21.85
C HIS A 545 6.60 -15.14 -21.78
N LYS A 546 5.66 -15.44 -22.68
CA LYS A 546 4.33 -14.81 -22.76
C LYS A 546 3.27 -15.88 -22.94
N ARG A 547 2.08 -15.65 -22.40
CA ARG A 547 0.96 -16.60 -22.48
C ARG A 547 0.23 -16.41 -23.80
N MET A 548 -0.03 -17.50 -24.51
CA MET A 548 -0.91 -17.53 -25.68
C MET A 548 -2.20 -18.32 -25.35
N SER A 549 -3.15 -18.39 -26.27
CA SER A 549 -4.44 -19.03 -26.05
C SER A 549 -4.35 -20.54 -25.79
N ASP A 550 -3.44 -21.23 -26.48
CA ASP A 550 -3.30 -22.69 -26.52
C ASP A 550 -1.86 -23.17 -26.21
N LYS A 551 -0.91 -22.24 -26.11
CA LYS A 551 0.52 -22.48 -25.91
C LYS A 551 1.14 -21.41 -25.01
N THR A 552 2.37 -21.65 -24.57
CA THR A 552 3.20 -20.60 -23.97
C THR A 552 4.32 -20.25 -24.94
N TYR A 553 4.48 -18.96 -25.24
CA TYR A 553 5.59 -18.46 -26.04
C TYR A 553 6.84 -18.32 -25.18
N TYR A 554 7.97 -18.83 -25.66
CA TYR A 554 9.29 -18.61 -25.09
C TYR A 554 10.22 -17.98 -26.12
N TYR A 555 11.04 -17.04 -25.66
CA TYR A 555 12.10 -16.41 -26.43
C TYR A 555 13.40 -16.45 -25.64
N VAL A 556 14.43 -17.03 -26.22
CA VAL A 556 15.79 -17.05 -25.66
C VAL A 556 16.65 -16.07 -26.45
N ALA A 557 17.19 -15.10 -25.74
CA ALA A 557 17.95 -14.01 -26.33
C ALA A 557 19.30 -13.83 -25.65
N ASP A 558 20.25 -13.28 -26.38
CA ASP A 558 21.48 -12.74 -25.83
C ASP A 558 21.14 -11.55 -24.91
N ALA A 559 21.54 -11.60 -23.64
CA ALA A 559 21.18 -10.57 -22.65
C ALA A 559 21.78 -9.19 -22.98
N ARG A 560 22.89 -9.14 -23.71
CA ARG A 560 23.57 -7.89 -24.09
C ARG A 560 22.87 -7.21 -25.26
N SER A 561 22.61 -7.97 -26.32
CA SER A 561 22.18 -7.44 -27.62
C SER A 561 20.74 -7.74 -28.00
N GLY A 562 20.08 -8.63 -27.26
CA GLY A 562 18.72 -9.10 -27.55
C GLY A 562 18.63 -10.01 -28.77
N LYS A 563 19.75 -10.40 -29.38
CA LYS A 563 19.76 -11.27 -30.55
C LYS A 563 19.19 -12.66 -30.19
N PRO A 564 18.43 -13.30 -31.09
CA PRO A 564 17.88 -14.62 -30.85
C PRO A 564 19.00 -15.67 -30.70
N VAL A 565 18.86 -16.56 -29.72
CA VAL A 565 19.75 -17.70 -29.50
C VAL A 565 19.10 -18.95 -30.09
N ALA A 566 19.55 -19.35 -31.28
CA ALA A 566 19.03 -20.51 -31.99
C ALA A 566 19.57 -21.84 -31.42
N GLY A 567 18.74 -22.89 -31.46
CA GLY A 567 19.14 -24.24 -31.05
C GLY A 567 19.38 -24.44 -29.55
N ALA A 568 19.01 -23.46 -28.71
CA ALA A 568 19.07 -23.58 -27.26
C ALA A 568 18.12 -24.67 -26.77
N ASN A 569 18.61 -25.57 -25.92
CA ASN A 569 17.82 -26.61 -25.29
C ASN A 569 17.12 -26.04 -24.05
N LEU A 570 15.81 -25.88 -24.12
CA LEU A 570 14.92 -25.48 -23.04
C LEU A 570 14.41 -26.72 -22.31
N GLU A 571 14.97 -26.99 -21.14
CA GLU A 571 14.49 -28.02 -20.21
C GLU A 571 13.38 -27.43 -19.33
N PHE A 572 12.24 -28.11 -19.29
CA PHE A 572 11.11 -27.81 -18.42
C PHE A 572 11.00 -28.88 -17.34
N PHE A 573 11.02 -28.48 -16.07
CA PHE A 573 10.85 -29.39 -14.94
C PHE A 573 9.71 -28.91 -14.04
N GLY A 574 8.65 -29.71 -13.95
CA GLY A 574 7.45 -29.44 -13.18
C GLY A 574 7.39 -30.30 -11.91
N TYR A 575 6.95 -29.73 -10.79
CA TYR A 575 6.53 -30.52 -9.62
C TYR A 575 5.18 -30.06 -9.07
N ARG A 576 4.45 -30.98 -8.45
CA ARG A 576 3.25 -30.66 -7.65
C ARG A 576 3.20 -31.50 -6.39
N HIS A 577 2.52 -30.98 -5.38
CA HIS A 577 2.28 -31.71 -4.14
C HIS A 577 0.81 -32.11 -4.06
N THR A 578 0.54 -33.41 -4.01
CA THR A 578 -0.82 -33.98 -4.05
C THR A 578 -1.10 -34.81 -2.81
N ASN A 579 -2.34 -34.73 -2.32
CA ASN A 579 -2.82 -35.63 -1.27
C ASN A 579 -3.15 -37.00 -1.89
N VAL A 580 -2.42 -38.03 -1.48
CA VAL A 580 -2.64 -39.43 -1.90
C VAL A 580 -3.44 -40.23 -0.87
N GLY A 581 -3.74 -39.65 0.30
CA GLY A 581 -4.57 -40.24 1.35
C GLY A 581 -4.82 -39.27 2.53
N ARG A 582 -5.49 -39.74 3.59
CA ARG A 582 -5.72 -38.95 4.82
C ARG A 582 -4.36 -38.70 5.50
N ASN A 583 -3.92 -37.44 5.54
CA ASN A 583 -2.60 -37.01 6.03
C ASN A 583 -1.40 -37.60 5.27
N GLN A 584 -1.61 -38.09 4.05
CA GLN A 584 -0.53 -38.58 3.20
C GLN A 584 -0.42 -37.69 1.96
N GLN A 585 0.70 -36.99 1.86
CA GLN A 585 1.02 -36.14 0.73
C GLN A 585 2.21 -36.72 0.00
N GLN A 586 2.24 -36.53 -1.32
CA GLN A 586 3.32 -36.97 -2.16
C GLN A 586 3.63 -35.92 -3.22
N THR A 587 4.91 -35.71 -3.44
CA THR A 587 5.42 -34.85 -4.52
C THR A 587 5.47 -35.66 -5.81
N GLN A 588 4.90 -35.14 -6.89
CA GLN A 588 4.97 -35.72 -8.24
C GLN A 588 5.78 -34.78 -9.13
N THR A 589 6.59 -35.34 -10.03
CA THR A 589 7.45 -34.56 -10.94
C THR A 589 7.25 -34.98 -12.39
N ILE A 590 7.35 -34.02 -13.31
CA ILE A 590 7.32 -34.23 -14.76
C ILE A 590 8.42 -33.40 -15.40
N ASN A 591 8.96 -33.86 -16.53
CA ASN A 591 9.98 -33.11 -17.26
C ASN A 591 9.90 -33.37 -18.76
N PHE A 592 10.22 -32.36 -19.55
CA PHE A 592 10.37 -32.45 -21.00
C PHE A 592 11.38 -31.39 -21.47
N ALA A 593 11.74 -31.41 -22.74
CA ALA A 593 12.62 -30.39 -23.32
C ALA A 593 12.18 -30.02 -24.74
N GLU A 594 12.45 -28.77 -25.11
CA GLU A 594 12.26 -28.25 -26.47
C GLU A 594 13.53 -27.53 -26.93
N LYS A 595 13.66 -27.31 -28.25
CA LYS A 595 14.75 -26.53 -28.81
C LYS A 595 14.20 -25.23 -29.40
N THR A 596 14.96 -24.15 -29.26
CA THR A 596 14.63 -22.90 -29.94
C THR A 596 14.87 -22.99 -31.45
N ASP A 597 13.99 -22.36 -32.23
CA ASP A 597 14.15 -22.20 -33.68
C ASP A 597 15.23 -21.16 -34.05
N GLU A 598 15.41 -20.88 -35.34
CA GLU A 598 16.38 -19.89 -35.84
C GLU A 598 16.13 -18.46 -35.33
N ASN A 599 14.90 -18.17 -34.88
CA ASN A 599 14.51 -16.91 -34.26
C ASN A 599 14.53 -16.99 -32.74
N GLY A 600 15.16 -18.01 -32.13
CA GLY A 600 15.25 -18.14 -30.68
C GLY A 600 13.91 -18.44 -29.99
N GLN A 601 12.90 -18.90 -30.74
CA GLN A 601 11.54 -19.11 -30.24
C GLN A 601 11.26 -20.58 -29.90
N ALA A 602 10.45 -20.82 -28.88
CA ALA A 602 9.84 -22.13 -28.58
C ALA A 602 8.37 -21.97 -28.15
N PHE A 603 7.55 -23.01 -28.36
CA PHE A 603 6.09 -22.94 -28.20
C PHE A 603 5.52 -24.20 -27.51
N PRO A 604 5.91 -24.47 -26.24
CA PRO A 604 5.34 -25.58 -25.50
C PRO A 604 3.81 -25.49 -25.42
N ALA A 605 3.15 -26.62 -25.67
CA ALA A 605 1.71 -26.72 -25.64
C ALA A 605 1.16 -26.66 -24.20
N GLU A 606 -0.09 -26.21 -24.03
CA GLU A 606 -0.78 -26.23 -22.74
C GLU A 606 -0.75 -27.62 -22.09
N SER A 607 -0.89 -28.69 -22.88
CA SER A 607 -0.87 -30.07 -22.38
C SER A 607 0.47 -30.48 -21.77
N GLN A 608 1.57 -29.86 -22.17
CA GLN A 608 2.91 -30.13 -21.62
C GLN A 608 3.15 -29.32 -20.34
N LEU A 609 2.61 -28.10 -20.26
CA LEU A 609 2.76 -27.18 -19.13
C LEU A 609 1.50 -27.14 -18.24
N GLU A 610 1.19 -28.27 -17.61
CA GLU A 610 0.00 -28.43 -16.77
C GLU A 610 -0.14 -27.37 -15.66
N LYS A 611 -1.33 -26.77 -15.54
CA LYS A 611 -1.64 -25.67 -14.59
C LYS A 611 -1.50 -25.99 -13.10
N ASN A 612 -1.56 -27.28 -12.75
CA ASN A 612 -1.47 -27.73 -11.36
C ASN A 612 -0.02 -27.99 -10.90
N TYR A 613 0.96 -27.83 -11.80
CA TYR A 613 2.38 -27.97 -11.51
C TYR A 613 3.06 -26.60 -11.37
N GLN A 614 4.14 -26.57 -10.60
CA GLN A 614 5.10 -25.47 -10.56
C GLN A 614 6.29 -25.84 -11.46
N TRP A 615 6.66 -24.93 -12.34
CA TRP A 615 7.58 -25.19 -13.44
C TRP A 615 8.82 -24.31 -13.38
N ILE A 616 10.00 -24.92 -13.43
CA ILE A 616 11.27 -24.22 -13.69
C ILE A 616 11.67 -24.48 -15.14
N THR A 617 12.14 -23.43 -15.83
CA THR A 617 12.64 -23.51 -17.20
C THR A 617 14.14 -23.22 -17.20
N ILE A 618 14.94 -24.07 -17.85
CA ILE A 618 16.40 -23.95 -17.92
C ILE A 618 16.83 -23.97 -19.39
N ALA A 619 17.48 -22.90 -19.84
CA ALA A 619 18.06 -22.80 -21.18
C ALA A 619 19.54 -23.19 -21.13
N ARG A 620 19.97 -24.07 -22.05
CA ARG A 620 21.37 -24.44 -22.26
C ARG A 620 21.73 -24.44 -23.74
N THR A 621 22.96 -24.08 -24.06
CA THR A 621 23.49 -24.09 -25.43
C THR A 621 24.77 -24.91 -25.52
N ALA A 622 25.18 -25.29 -26.73
CA ALA A 622 26.42 -26.05 -26.95
C ALA A 622 27.69 -25.22 -26.68
N ASP A 623 27.60 -23.89 -26.81
CA ASP A 623 28.65 -22.91 -26.50
C ASP A 623 28.73 -22.57 -25.01
N GLY A 624 27.89 -23.17 -24.16
CA GLY A 624 27.99 -23.07 -22.70
C GLY A 624 27.15 -21.97 -22.06
N ARG A 625 26.29 -21.27 -22.81
CA ARG A 625 25.31 -20.33 -22.22
C ARG A 625 24.33 -21.06 -21.32
N PHE A 626 23.99 -20.41 -20.21
CA PHE A 626 23.11 -20.95 -19.18
C PHE A 626 22.20 -19.87 -18.62
N ALA A 627 20.89 -20.12 -18.62
CA ALA A 627 19.90 -19.27 -17.96
C ALA A 627 18.78 -20.12 -17.36
N PHE A 628 18.10 -19.62 -16.33
CA PHE A 628 16.91 -20.26 -15.81
C PHE A 628 15.85 -19.24 -15.38
N SER A 629 14.59 -19.63 -15.51
CA SER A 629 13.45 -18.92 -14.93
C SER A 629 12.92 -19.77 -13.78
N GLY A 630 12.78 -19.16 -12.60
CA GLY A 630 12.35 -19.83 -11.36
C GLY A 630 10.97 -20.51 -11.45
N TYR A 631 10.56 -21.18 -10.38
CA TYR A 631 9.31 -21.93 -10.35
C TYR A 631 8.07 -21.03 -10.48
N ASP A 632 7.36 -21.14 -11.60
CA ASP A 632 6.10 -20.42 -11.86
C ASP A 632 4.92 -21.39 -12.11
N ARG A 633 3.69 -20.90 -11.94
CA ARG A 633 2.45 -21.61 -12.28
C ARG A 633 1.86 -21.02 -13.55
N PHE A 634 1.57 -21.89 -14.52
CA PHE A 634 0.92 -21.50 -15.75
C PHE A 634 -0.60 -21.58 -15.62
N TRP A 635 -1.28 -20.49 -15.95
CA TRP A 635 -2.73 -20.44 -16.05
C TRP A 635 -3.11 -20.01 -17.45
N TYR A 636 -3.88 -20.86 -18.13
CA TYR A 636 -4.41 -20.58 -19.46
C TYR A 636 -5.85 -20.07 -19.33
N SER A 637 -6.07 -18.87 -19.85
CA SER A 637 -7.41 -18.32 -20.03
C SER A 637 -7.70 -18.39 -21.52
N HIS A 638 -8.70 -19.17 -21.90
CA HIS A 638 -9.12 -19.21 -23.29
C HIS A 638 -9.75 -17.85 -23.61
N GLN A 639 -9.34 -17.23 -24.72
CA GLN A 639 -10.02 -16.03 -25.22
C GLN A 639 -11.50 -16.37 -25.35
N SER A 640 -12.33 -15.76 -24.51
CA SER A 640 -13.73 -15.68 -24.81
C SER A 640 -13.86 -14.62 -25.90
N ASP A 641 -14.57 -14.92 -26.97
CA ASP A 641 -14.97 -13.99 -28.03
C ASP A 641 -15.89 -12.85 -27.49
N GLN A 642 -15.97 -12.70 -26.16
CA GLN A 642 -16.88 -11.82 -25.42
C GLN A 642 -16.61 -10.34 -25.61
N ARG A 643 -15.52 -9.93 -26.27
CA ARG A 643 -15.30 -8.49 -26.55
C ARG A 643 -16.26 -7.95 -27.61
N LEU A 644 -16.74 -8.78 -28.54
CA LEU A 644 -17.55 -8.31 -29.67
C LEU A 644 -19.04 -8.65 -29.52
N HIS A 645 -19.39 -9.61 -28.67
CA HIS A 645 -20.78 -10.07 -28.46
C HIS A 645 -21.11 -10.35 -26.98
N ALA A 646 -20.74 -9.43 -26.08
CA ALA A 646 -21.19 -9.51 -24.69
C ALA A 646 -22.57 -8.87 -24.54
N VAL A 647 -23.52 -9.60 -23.96
CA VAL A 647 -24.76 -9.01 -23.48
C VAL A 647 -24.47 -8.23 -22.20
N LYS A 648 -24.78 -6.93 -22.17
CA LYS A 648 -24.73 -6.11 -20.96
C LYS A 648 -26.11 -5.56 -20.62
N ILE A 649 -26.31 -5.29 -19.33
CA ILE A 649 -27.50 -4.60 -18.81
C ILE A 649 -27.03 -3.27 -18.21
N TYR A 650 -27.49 -2.16 -18.79
CA TYR A 650 -27.33 -0.83 -18.22
C TYR A 650 -28.61 -0.43 -17.51
N GLY A 651 -28.54 0.16 -16.33
CA GLY A 651 -29.74 0.72 -15.71
C GLY A 651 -29.44 1.82 -14.70
N ILE A 652 -30.49 2.58 -14.42
CA ILE A 652 -30.46 3.85 -13.72
C ILE A 652 -31.72 4.00 -12.87
N THR A 653 -31.61 4.75 -11.78
CA THR A 653 -32.73 5.25 -10.98
C THR A 653 -32.87 6.76 -11.17
N ASP A 654 -34.07 7.33 -11.01
CA ASP A 654 -34.26 8.77 -11.22
C ASP A 654 -33.37 9.63 -10.29
N ARG A 655 -33.03 9.11 -9.11
CA ARG A 655 -32.14 9.73 -8.12
C ARG A 655 -31.23 8.70 -7.46
N PRO A 656 -30.06 9.10 -6.93
CA PRO A 656 -29.18 8.20 -6.18
C PRO A 656 -29.60 8.00 -4.71
N VAL A 657 -30.42 8.91 -4.15
CA VAL A 657 -30.83 8.91 -2.73
C VAL A 657 -32.32 9.26 -2.59
N TYR A 658 -33.02 8.53 -1.72
CA TYR A 658 -34.44 8.67 -1.43
C TYR A 658 -34.71 8.75 0.07
N ARG A 659 -35.90 9.22 0.45
CA ARG A 659 -36.45 9.13 1.81
C ARG A 659 -37.54 8.06 1.88
N PRO A 660 -37.88 7.56 3.08
CA PRO A 660 -39.12 6.80 3.28
C PRO A 660 -40.34 7.53 2.67
N LYS A 661 -41.31 6.76 2.17
CA LYS A 661 -42.50 7.21 1.42
C LYS A 661 -42.24 7.73 0.00
N GLN A 662 -40.99 7.95 -0.41
CA GLN A 662 -40.71 8.35 -1.78
C GLN A 662 -40.84 7.17 -2.76
N LYS A 663 -41.20 7.50 -4.00
CA LYS A 663 -41.25 6.54 -5.10
C LYS A 663 -39.87 6.48 -5.77
N VAL A 664 -39.35 5.27 -5.94
CA VAL A 664 -38.13 4.98 -6.69
C VAL A 664 -38.56 4.54 -8.08
N ASP A 665 -38.22 5.31 -9.10
CA ASP A 665 -38.40 4.93 -10.49
C ASP A 665 -37.07 4.42 -11.05
N PHE A 666 -37.08 3.22 -11.63
CA PHE A 666 -35.89 2.59 -12.20
C PHE A 666 -36.14 2.09 -13.63
N LYS A 667 -35.10 2.20 -14.46
CA LYS A 667 -35.12 1.76 -15.86
C LYS A 667 -33.82 1.05 -16.21
N PHE A 668 -33.92 -0.01 -17.01
CA PHE A 668 -32.75 -0.72 -17.52
C PHE A 668 -32.95 -1.16 -18.96
N TRP A 669 -31.83 -1.39 -19.66
CA TRP A 669 -31.77 -1.84 -21.05
C TRP A 669 -30.80 -2.99 -21.19
N VAL A 670 -31.22 -4.04 -21.90
CA VAL A 670 -30.41 -5.21 -22.23
C VAL A 670 -29.95 -5.08 -23.68
N ARG A 671 -28.63 -5.11 -23.89
CA ARG A 671 -28.02 -4.89 -25.21
C ARG A 671 -26.83 -5.81 -25.47
N ASN A 672 -26.70 -6.25 -26.72
CA ASN A 672 -25.44 -6.75 -27.25
C ASN A 672 -24.49 -5.55 -27.40
N VAL A 673 -23.33 -5.63 -26.75
CA VAL A 673 -22.29 -4.60 -26.83
C VAL A 673 -21.26 -5.04 -27.85
N GLY A 674 -21.13 -4.26 -28.91
CA GLY A 674 -20.18 -4.45 -30.01
C GLY A 674 -20.26 -3.27 -30.97
N TYR A 675 -19.16 -3.00 -31.68
CA TYR A 675 -19.07 -1.93 -32.69
C TYR A 675 -19.31 -2.45 -34.11
N ASP A 676 -19.38 -3.78 -34.29
CA ASP A 676 -19.79 -4.41 -35.53
C ASP A 676 -21.32 -4.31 -35.71
N LEU A 677 -21.72 -3.44 -36.64
CA LEU A 677 -23.10 -3.01 -36.86
C LEU A 677 -24.03 -4.14 -37.33
N THR A 678 -23.50 -5.20 -37.95
CA THR A 678 -24.34 -6.24 -38.57
C THR A 678 -25.01 -7.19 -37.57
N LYS A 679 -24.56 -7.22 -36.30
CA LYS A 679 -25.10 -8.12 -35.26
C LYS A 679 -25.83 -7.41 -34.12
N ALA A 680 -25.89 -6.08 -34.16
CA ALA A 680 -26.51 -5.25 -33.12
C ALA A 680 -27.86 -4.64 -33.54
N GLU A 681 -28.34 -4.96 -34.75
CA GLU A 681 -29.62 -4.49 -35.30
C GLU A 681 -30.78 -5.47 -35.05
N ASP A 682 -30.47 -6.73 -34.74
CA ASP A 682 -31.46 -7.67 -34.21
C ASP A 682 -31.64 -7.43 -32.71
N SER A 683 -32.80 -6.88 -32.31
CA SER A 683 -33.20 -6.80 -30.90
C SER A 683 -33.51 -8.22 -30.40
N GLU A 684 -32.47 -9.02 -30.17
CA GLU A 684 -32.58 -10.39 -29.62
C GLU A 684 -33.23 -10.42 -28.23
N PHE A 685 -33.42 -9.23 -27.63
CA PHE A 685 -33.96 -9.01 -26.29
C PHE A 685 -35.38 -8.42 -26.29
N VAL A 686 -36.12 -8.46 -27.40
CA VAL A 686 -37.59 -8.18 -27.35
C VAL A 686 -38.31 -9.33 -26.65
N ASP A 687 -39.34 -9.00 -25.86
CA ASP A 687 -40.22 -9.95 -25.18
C ASP A 687 -39.48 -10.99 -24.32
N LYS A 688 -38.39 -10.57 -23.66
CA LYS A 688 -37.63 -11.42 -22.73
C LYS A 688 -38.07 -11.18 -21.30
N ASN A 689 -38.26 -12.27 -20.58
CA ASN A 689 -38.50 -12.24 -19.15
C ASN A 689 -37.20 -11.87 -18.43
N VAL A 690 -37.23 -10.78 -17.66
CA VAL A 690 -36.13 -10.30 -16.84
C VAL A 690 -36.58 -10.33 -15.38
N ASN A 691 -35.85 -11.08 -14.57
CA ASN A 691 -36.08 -11.13 -13.14
C ASN A 691 -35.38 -9.97 -12.44
N VAL A 692 -36.14 -9.17 -11.70
CA VAL A 692 -35.68 -8.00 -10.94
C VAL A 692 -35.92 -8.25 -9.47
N LYS A 693 -34.82 -8.33 -8.71
CA LYS A 693 -34.84 -8.63 -7.28
C LYS A 693 -34.26 -7.47 -6.49
N LEU A 694 -35.08 -6.86 -5.63
CA LEU A 694 -34.65 -5.80 -4.71
C LEU A 694 -34.18 -6.42 -3.39
N ILE A 695 -32.97 -6.06 -2.97
CA ILE A 695 -32.34 -6.50 -1.72
C ILE A 695 -32.05 -5.28 -0.85
N GLY A 696 -32.52 -5.29 0.39
CA GLY A 696 -32.24 -4.25 1.40
C GLY A 696 -30.98 -4.54 2.24
N LYS A 697 -30.69 -3.66 3.20
CA LYS A 697 -29.48 -3.65 4.06
C LYS A 697 -29.10 -5.00 4.69
N ASN A 698 -30.07 -5.80 5.13
CA ASN A 698 -29.82 -7.09 5.82
C ASN A 698 -29.76 -8.30 4.86
N ASN A 699 -29.46 -8.09 3.58
CA ASN A 699 -29.62 -9.09 2.51
C ASN A 699 -31.05 -9.65 2.40
N LYS A 700 -32.03 -8.97 2.99
CA LYS A 700 -33.45 -9.34 2.92
C LYS A 700 -33.97 -8.99 1.52
N THR A 701 -34.60 -9.96 0.87
CA THR A 701 -35.30 -9.73 -0.40
C THR A 701 -36.61 -8.98 -0.11
N ILE A 702 -36.76 -7.79 -0.69
CA ILE A 702 -37.96 -6.96 -0.54
C ILE A 702 -39.01 -7.39 -1.55
N PHE A 703 -38.61 -7.54 -2.82
CA PHE A 703 -39.42 -8.14 -3.86
C PHE A 703 -38.57 -8.90 -4.87
N ASP A 704 -39.23 -9.80 -5.59
CA ASP A 704 -38.69 -10.55 -6.72
C ASP A 704 -39.76 -10.54 -7.82
N ARG A 705 -39.56 -9.76 -8.88
CA ARG A 705 -40.56 -9.49 -9.94
C ARG A 705 -39.99 -9.87 -11.29
N ILE A 706 -40.82 -10.45 -12.15
CA ILE A 706 -40.48 -10.70 -13.55
C ILE A 706 -41.09 -9.57 -14.38
N LEU A 707 -40.24 -8.83 -15.11
CA LEU A 707 -40.62 -7.81 -16.09
C LEU A 707 -40.37 -8.34 -17.49
N VAL A 708 -41.05 -7.75 -18.49
CA VAL A 708 -40.87 -8.07 -19.90
C VAL A 708 -40.21 -6.87 -20.59
N THR A 709 -39.21 -7.14 -21.43
CA THR A 709 -38.50 -6.12 -22.20
C THR A 709 -39.32 -5.62 -23.39
N ASP A 710 -39.24 -4.32 -23.65
CA ASP A 710 -39.86 -3.65 -24.81
C ASP A 710 -39.11 -3.93 -26.13
N GLU A 711 -39.57 -3.33 -27.23
CA GLU A 711 -38.95 -3.45 -28.57
C GLU A 711 -37.48 -3.00 -28.58
N TYR A 712 -37.10 -2.14 -27.63
CA TYR A 712 -35.74 -1.65 -27.40
C TYR A 712 -35.04 -2.39 -26.25
N GLY A 713 -35.45 -3.61 -25.89
CA GLY A 713 -34.79 -4.39 -24.85
C GLY A 713 -34.80 -3.72 -23.47
N GLY A 714 -35.67 -2.72 -23.27
CA GLY A 714 -35.80 -1.92 -22.06
C GLY A 714 -36.91 -2.42 -21.15
N CYS A 715 -36.72 -2.28 -19.84
CA CYS A 715 -37.78 -2.44 -18.86
C CYS A 715 -37.76 -1.26 -17.90
N GLN A 716 -38.93 -0.89 -17.41
CA GLN A 716 -39.09 0.08 -16.33
C GLN A 716 -39.89 -0.54 -15.21
N GLY A 717 -39.64 -0.08 -13.99
CA GLY A 717 -40.42 -0.45 -12.83
C GLY A 717 -40.29 0.59 -11.74
N ASP A 718 -41.14 0.44 -10.74
CA ASP A 718 -41.18 1.34 -9.61
C ASP A 718 -41.38 0.60 -8.28
N TRP A 719 -40.99 1.30 -7.22
CA TRP A 719 -41.23 0.87 -5.86
C TRP A 719 -41.40 2.09 -4.94
N THR A 720 -42.56 2.15 -4.27
CA THR A 720 -42.78 3.12 -3.18
C THR A 720 -42.16 2.59 -1.90
N ILE A 721 -41.24 3.36 -1.32
CA ILE A 721 -40.53 2.99 -0.09
C ILE A 721 -41.52 3.05 1.08
N PRO A 722 -41.73 1.95 1.85
CA PRO A 722 -42.52 1.97 3.06
C PRO A 722 -42.02 2.99 4.11
N GLU A 723 -42.90 3.43 5.00
CA GLU A 723 -42.51 4.35 6.09
C GLU A 723 -41.54 3.71 7.09
N ASP A 724 -41.68 2.41 7.32
CA ASP A 724 -40.86 1.57 8.20
C ASP A 724 -39.67 0.91 7.47
N ALA A 725 -39.31 1.39 6.29
CA ALA A 725 -38.18 0.85 5.52
C ALA A 725 -36.83 1.13 6.20
N ASP A 726 -35.96 0.13 6.22
CA ASP A 726 -34.61 0.24 6.77
C ASP A 726 -33.77 1.32 6.04
N LEU A 727 -33.11 2.20 6.78
CA LEU A 727 -32.19 3.19 6.19
C LEU A 727 -30.86 2.53 5.77
N GLY A 728 -30.40 2.82 4.55
CA GLY A 728 -29.13 2.35 4.00
C GLY A 728 -29.13 2.10 2.49
N VAL A 729 -28.19 1.29 2.02
CA VAL A 729 -28.02 0.95 0.59
C VAL A 729 -28.94 -0.20 0.19
N TYR A 730 -29.67 -0.01 -0.91
CA TYR A 730 -30.49 -1.02 -1.56
C TYR A 730 -29.88 -1.45 -2.88
N HIS A 731 -30.04 -2.72 -3.25
CA HIS A 731 -29.50 -3.31 -4.47
C HIS A 731 -30.61 -3.92 -5.34
N LEU A 732 -30.69 -3.50 -6.60
CA LEU A 732 -31.52 -4.09 -7.64
C LEU A 732 -30.70 -5.07 -8.46
N ASN A 733 -30.89 -6.35 -8.22
CA ASN A 733 -30.29 -7.44 -8.99
C ASN A 733 -31.18 -7.79 -10.18
N ILE A 734 -30.65 -7.61 -11.38
CA ILE A 734 -31.35 -7.85 -12.64
C ILE A 734 -30.77 -9.11 -13.27
N THR A 735 -31.61 -10.03 -13.74
CA THR A 735 -31.20 -11.27 -14.40
C THR A 735 -32.10 -11.56 -15.59
N VAL A 736 -31.52 -11.73 -16.79
CA VAL A 736 -32.29 -12.18 -17.96
C VAL A 736 -32.56 -13.67 -17.84
N VAL A 737 -33.83 -14.07 -17.90
CA VAL A 737 -34.24 -15.48 -17.84
C VAL A 737 -34.08 -16.10 -19.23
N SER A 738 -33.05 -16.93 -19.40
CA SER A 738 -32.87 -17.71 -20.65
C SER A 738 -33.46 -19.11 -20.49
N PRO A 739 -34.35 -19.57 -21.38
CA PRO A 739 -34.87 -20.94 -21.34
C PRO A 739 -33.74 -21.94 -21.57
N GLN A 740 -33.66 -22.95 -20.70
CA GLN A 740 -32.59 -23.93 -20.69
C GLN A 740 -32.96 -25.11 -21.59
N GLN A 741 -32.24 -25.29 -22.70
CA GLN A 741 -32.43 -26.46 -23.58
C GLN A 741 -31.69 -27.68 -23.02
N PRO A 742 -32.36 -28.85 -22.91
CA PRO A 742 -31.71 -30.10 -22.50
C PRO A 742 -30.56 -30.46 -23.44
N GLY A 743 -29.41 -30.86 -22.89
CA GLY A 743 -28.24 -31.30 -23.69
C GLY A 743 -27.31 -30.19 -24.19
N VAL A 744 -27.65 -28.91 -24.01
CA VAL A 744 -26.80 -27.77 -24.41
C VAL A 744 -26.01 -27.23 -23.21
N ARG A 745 -24.74 -26.88 -23.43
CA ARG A 745 -23.85 -26.29 -22.41
C ARG A 745 -24.50 -25.02 -21.83
N ARG A 746 -24.57 -24.92 -20.49
CA ARG A 746 -25.27 -23.83 -19.78
C ARG A 746 -24.72 -22.47 -20.24
N LYS A 747 -25.57 -21.64 -20.89
CA LYS A 747 -25.20 -20.26 -21.24
C LYS A 747 -24.86 -19.48 -19.95
N PRO A 748 -23.87 -18.58 -19.99
CA PRO A 748 -23.57 -17.72 -18.84
C PRO A 748 -24.80 -16.88 -18.45
N LYS A 749 -25.03 -16.73 -17.14
CA LYS A 749 -26.15 -15.95 -16.60
C LYS A 749 -25.90 -14.46 -16.90
N ILE A 750 -26.80 -13.82 -17.66
CA ILE A 750 -26.75 -12.37 -17.92
C ILE A 750 -27.38 -11.67 -16.71
N ALA A 751 -26.55 -11.00 -15.91
CA ALA A 751 -27.01 -10.31 -14.72
C ALA A 751 -26.26 -8.98 -14.51
N SER A 752 -26.92 -8.05 -13.81
CA SER A 752 -26.36 -6.75 -13.42
C SER A 752 -26.92 -6.32 -12.06
N ASN A 753 -26.27 -5.36 -11.41
CA ASN A 753 -26.66 -4.82 -10.12
C ASN A 753 -26.64 -3.28 -10.18
N ILE A 754 -27.71 -2.65 -9.71
CA ILE A 754 -27.85 -1.20 -9.56
C ILE A 754 -28.10 -0.91 -8.08
N SER A 755 -27.58 0.19 -7.55
CA SER A 755 -27.79 0.55 -6.14
C SER A 755 -28.28 1.98 -5.96
N PHE A 756 -29.10 2.19 -4.93
CA PHE A 756 -29.54 3.51 -4.46
C PHE A 756 -29.57 3.53 -2.92
N ARG A 757 -29.62 4.72 -2.31
CA ARG A 757 -29.66 4.88 -0.85
C ARG A 757 -31.02 5.36 -0.36
N VAL A 758 -31.45 4.88 0.81
CA VAL A 758 -32.62 5.38 1.54
C VAL A 758 -32.13 5.97 2.86
N GLU A 759 -32.31 7.28 3.05
CA GLU A 759 -31.79 8.03 4.19
C GLU A 759 -32.83 9.03 4.70
N GLU A 760 -32.80 9.33 6.00
CA GLU A 760 -33.58 10.42 6.59
C GLU A 760 -32.73 11.71 6.63
N TYR A 761 -32.79 12.51 5.56
CA TYR A 761 -32.07 13.79 5.51
C TYR A 761 -32.99 14.98 5.80
N LYS A 762 -32.55 15.95 6.62
CA LYS A 762 -33.25 17.23 6.90
C LYS A 762 -32.51 18.39 6.25
N LYS A 763 -33.22 19.41 5.74
CA LYS A 763 -32.58 20.62 5.18
C LYS A 763 -31.84 21.38 6.30
N PRO A 764 -30.60 21.84 6.08
CA PRO A 764 -29.84 22.62 7.05
C PRO A 764 -30.46 24.01 7.29
N GLU A 765 -30.22 24.60 8.46
CA GLU A 765 -30.78 25.91 8.87
C GLU A 765 -29.79 27.07 8.67
N PHE A 766 -28.51 26.76 8.45
CA PHE A 766 -27.43 27.69 8.14
C PHE A 766 -26.43 27.08 7.15
N GLU A 767 -25.59 27.90 6.55
CA GLU A 767 -24.52 27.52 5.64
C GLU A 767 -23.14 27.85 6.24
N VAL A 768 -22.12 27.09 5.81
CA VAL A 768 -20.72 27.30 6.19
C VAL A 768 -19.92 27.45 4.91
N LEU A 769 -19.26 28.60 4.75
CA LEU A 769 -18.45 28.95 3.60
C LEU A 769 -16.99 29.05 4.03
N VAL A 770 -16.08 28.52 3.22
CA VAL A 770 -14.63 28.64 3.43
C VAL A 770 -14.06 29.48 2.31
N GLU A 771 -13.76 30.74 2.58
CA GLU A 771 -13.12 31.68 1.67
C GLU A 771 -11.60 31.48 1.72
N ALA A 772 -11.09 30.66 0.80
CA ALA A 772 -9.66 30.51 0.55
C ALA A 772 -9.22 31.46 -0.60
N PRO A 773 -7.92 31.75 -0.75
CA PRO A 773 -7.43 32.57 -1.87
C PRO A 773 -7.79 31.94 -3.24
N ASP A 774 -8.36 32.76 -4.12
CA ASP A 774 -8.76 32.36 -5.49
C ASP A 774 -7.58 32.20 -6.47
N GLU A 775 -6.41 32.71 -6.08
CA GLU A 775 -5.16 32.59 -6.85
C GLU A 775 -4.19 31.65 -6.14
N PRO A 776 -3.38 30.86 -6.90
CA PRO A 776 -2.37 30.02 -6.31
C PRO A 776 -1.36 30.82 -5.48
N VAL A 777 -1.10 30.37 -4.26
CA VAL A 777 -0.10 30.98 -3.37
C VAL A 777 1.28 30.39 -3.67
N ALA A 778 2.36 31.17 -3.55
CA ALA A 778 3.71 30.65 -3.76
C ALA A 778 4.15 29.73 -2.61
N LEU A 779 4.85 28.64 -2.94
CA LEU A 779 5.36 27.70 -1.95
C LEU A 779 6.42 28.37 -1.06
N GLY A 780 6.13 28.41 0.24
CA GLY A 780 6.89 29.11 1.28
C GLY A 780 6.13 30.27 1.92
N ASP A 781 5.07 30.76 1.29
CA ASP A 781 4.26 31.86 1.83
C ASP A 781 3.17 31.34 2.78
N VAL A 782 2.62 32.23 3.61
CA VAL A 782 1.53 31.90 4.54
C VAL A 782 0.19 32.06 3.82
N VAL A 783 -0.59 30.99 3.74
CA VAL A 783 -1.97 31.04 3.24
C VAL A 783 -2.87 31.57 4.34
N THR A 784 -3.69 32.57 4.03
CA THR A 784 -4.78 33.04 4.91
C THR A 784 -6.12 32.64 4.31
N ALA A 785 -6.97 31.98 5.08
CA ALA A 785 -8.34 31.64 4.68
C ALA A 785 -9.33 32.00 5.79
N LYS A 786 -10.59 32.25 5.43
CA LYS A 786 -11.66 32.62 6.37
C LYS A 786 -12.81 31.63 6.32
N ILE A 787 -13.28 31.19 7.49
CA ILE A 787 -14.48 30.36 7.62
C ILE A 787 -15.61 31.29 8.05
N LYS A 788 -16.72 31.30 7.31
CA LYS A 788 -17.91 32.10 7.60
C LYS A 788 -19.12 31.20 7.80
N ALA A 789 -19.88 31.42 8.88
CA ALA A 789 -21.13 30.71 9.10
C ALA A 789 -22.30 31.69 9.19
N LYS A 790 -23.33 31.45 8.40
CA LYS A 790 -24.47 32.36 8.24
C LYS A 790 -25.77 31.58 8.16
N TYR A 791 -26.79 32.00 8.90
CA TYR A 791 -28.12 31.46 8.76
C TYR A 791 -28.71 31.82 7.39
N TYR A 792 -29.53 30.92 6.81
CA TYR A 792 -30.16 31.19 5.50
C TYR A 792 -31.03 32.46 5.49
N PHE A 793 -31.46 32.95 6.65
CA PHE A 793 -32.21 34.21 6.80
C PHE A 793 -31.34 35.47 6.95
N GLY A 794 -30.02 35.37 6.88
CA GLY A 794 -29.14 36.54 6.77
C GLY A 794 -28.21 36.82 7.94
N SER A 795 -28.49 36.32 9.15
CA SER A 795 -27.70 36.63 10.34
C SER A 795 -26.46 35.74 10.48
N PRO A 796 -25.34 36.25 11.07
CA PRO A 796 -24.19 35.42 11.39
C PRO A 796 -24.56 34.40 12.47
N VAL A 797 -23.93 33.23 12.43
CA VAL A 797 -23.99 32.26 13.54
C VAL A 797 -23.12 32.79 14.66
N VAL A 798 -23.71 33.08 15.82
CA VAL A 798 -23.01 33.54 17.03
C VAL A 798 -23.03 32.44 18.09
N ASN A 799 -22.02 32.41 18.97
CA ASN A 799 -21.85 31.39 20.02
C ASN A 799 -21.78 29.94 19.50
N GLY A 800 -21.31 29.76 18.26
CA GLY A 800 -21.06 28.46 17.66
C GLY A 800 -19.60 28.02 17.76
N GLN A 801 -19.36 26.72 17.73
CA GLN A 801 -18.02 26.15 17.74
C GLN A 801 -17.61 25.71 16.32
N VAL A 802 -16.44 26.12 15.86
CA VAL A 802 -15.85 25.75 14.56
C VAL A 802 -14.71 24.77 14.78
N LYS A 803 -14.89 23.54 14.32
CA LYS A 803 -13.82 22.54 14.24
C LYS A 803 -13.34 22.45 12.81
N TYR A 804 -12.10 22.83 12.53
CA TYR A 804 -11.56 22.80 11.18
C TYR A 804 -10.36 21.87 11.05
N LYS A 805 -10.19 21.29 9.88
CA LYS A 805 -9.09 20.40 9.49
C LYS A 805 -8.55 20.84 8.14
N VAL A 806 -7.24 21.03 8.06
CA VAL A 806 -6.50 21.34 6.84
C VAL A 806 -5.66 20.13 6.46
N THR A 807 -5.86 19.63 5.25
CA THR A 807 -5.09 18.52 4.69
C THR A 807 -4.32 18.94 3.45
N ARG A 808 -3.08 18.48 3.29
CA ARG A 808 -2.22 18.70 2.14
C ARG A 808 -2.14 17.43 1.29
N THR A 809 -2.22 17.61 -0.02
CA THR A 809 -1.94 16.57 -1.02
C THR A 809 -0.96 17.13 -2.04
N ALA A 810 -0.07 16.27 -2.55
CA ALA A 810 0.68 16.60 -3.75
C ALA A 810 -0.31 16.80 -4.90
N TYR A 811 -0.18 17.91 -5.62
CA TYR A 811 -1.04 18.26 -6.73
C TYR A 811 -0.20 18.26 -8.01
N ASP A 812 -0.65 17.55 -9.03
CA ASP A 812 0.04 17.50 -10.33
C ASP A 812 -0.91 18.06 -11.40
N GLN A 813 -0.56 19.22 -11.95
CA GLN A 813 -1.30 19.84 -13.05
C GLN A 813 -0.88 19.21 -14.38
N ARG A 814 -1.23 17.94 -14.56
CA ARG A 814 -1.20 17.32 -15.89
C ARG A 814 -2.33 17.91 -16.69
N TRP A 815 -1.96 18.64 -17.72
CA TRP A 815 -2.90 19.25 -18.65
C TRP A 815 -2.49 18.85 -20.07
N TYR A 816 -3.48 18.48 -20.86
CA TYR A 816 -3.35 18.20 -22.27
C TYR A 816 -4.41 18.99 -23.02
N PRO A 817 -4.15 19.43 -24.26
CA PRO A 817 -5.15 20.08 -25.07
C PRO A 817 -6.35 19.16 -25.31
N TYR A 818 -7.55 19.72 -25.23
CA TYR A 818 -8.78 18.99 -25.46
C TYR A 818 -8.81 18.35 -26.86
N ASP A 819 -9.24 17.09 -26.90
CA ASP A 819 -9.60 16.39 -28.13
C ASP A 819 -11.02 15.81 -27.99
N PRO A 820 -11.84 15.79 -29.06
CA PRO A 820 -13.22 15.29 -29.00
C PRO A 820 -13.38 13.88 -28.41
N TRP A 821 -12.33 13.06 -28.47
CA TRP A 821 -12.33 11.67 -27.99
C TRP A 821 -11.75 11.49 -26.59
N ASP A 822 -11.38 12.57 -25.88
CA ASP A 822 -10.80 12.51 -24.53
C ASP A 822 -11.74 11.80 -23.52
N TRP A 823 -13.05 11.86 -23.71
CA TRP A 823 -14.03 11.17 -22.85
C TRP A 823 -13.95 9.63 -22.97
N LEU A 824 -13.48 9.11 -24.12
CA LEU A 824 -13.40 7.68 -24.41
C LEU A 824 -12.00 7.11 -24.11
N TYR A 825 -10.93 7.82 -24.48
CA TYR A 825 -9.54 7.35 -24.34
C TYR A 825 -8.77 8.00 -23.18
N GLY A 826 -9.37 8.99 -22.52
CA GLY A 826 -8.70 9.82 -21.52
C GLY A 826 -7.98 11.03 -22.12
N SER A 827 -7.85 12.09 -21.32
CA SER A 827 -7.19 13.32 -21.74
C SER A 827 -5.74 13.07 -22.16
N GLY A 828 -5.39 13.55 -23.36
CA GLY A 828 -4.05 13.44 -23.91
C GLY A 828 -3.70 12.07 -24.50
N TYR A 829 -4.66 11.18 -24.75
CA TYR A 829 -4.40 9.85 -25.34
C TYR A 829 -3.54 9.89 -26.62
N TRP A 830 -3.63 10.98 -27.38
CA TRP A 830 -2.91 11.24 -28.61
C TRP A 830 -1.50 11.83 -28.41
N TRP A 831 -1.08 12.10 -27.17
CA TRP A 831 0.21 12.74 -26.87
C TRP A 831 1.37 11.94 -27.45
N PHE A 832 2.18 12.61 -28.28
CA PHE A 832 3.22 11.94 -29.06
C PHE A 832 4.61 12.00 -28.43
N SER A 833 4.89 13.01 -27.61
CA SER A 833 6.21 13.19 -27.00
C SER A 833 6.41 12.15 -25.89
N GLY A 834 7.48 11.36 -25.99
CA GLY A 834 7.88 10.45 -24.92
C GLY A 834 8.51 11.18 -23.72
N ASP A 835 8.63 10.44 -22.62
CA ASP A 835 9.28 10.92 -21.39
C ASP A 835 10.80 10.74 -21.48
N TYR A 836 11.51 11.76 -21.97
CA TYR A 836 12.97 11.73 -22.14
C TYR A 836 13.71 12.13 -20.86
N THR A 837 13.50 11.38 -19.78
CA THR A 837 14.07 11.70 -18.45
C THR A 837 15.59 11.72 -18.39
N TRP A 838 16.27 11.02 -19.32
CA TRP A 838 17.73 11.05 -19.48
C TRP A 838 18.24 12.36 -20.11
N TYR A 839 17.37 13.19 -20.69
CA TYR A 839 17.78 14.43 -21.34
C TYR A 839 18.02 15.52 -20.28
N PRO A 840 19.17 16.21 -20.27
CA PRO A 840 19.49 17.21 -19.26
C PRO A 840 18.42 18.30 -19.12
N GLY A 841 17.91 18.47 -17.90
CA GLY A 841 16.90 19.47 -17.58
C GLY A 841 15.47 19.14 -18.04
N TRP A 842 15.21 17.95 -18.62
CA TRP A 842 13.87 17.57 -19.09
C TRP A 842 12.80 17.70 -18.00
N GLY A 843 13.11 17.36 -16.74
CA GLY A 843 12.17 17.55 -15.62
C GLY A 843 11.76 19.01 -15.35
N ARG A 844 12.48 20.00 -15.92
CA ARG A 844 12.16 21.44 -15.78
C ARG A 844 11.25 21.97 -16.89
N TRP A 845 11.48 21.56 -18.13
CA TRP A 845 10.80 22.09 -19.33
C TRP A 845 9.90 21.07 -20.06
N GLY A 846 10.08 19.78 -19.81
CA GLY A 846 9.32 18.69 -20.43
C GLY A 846 7.93 18.52 -19.83
N CYS A 847 7.07 17.84 -20.57
CA CYS A 847 5.73 17.47 -20.14
C CYS A 847 5.62 15.95 -20.10
N ILE A 848 5.24 15.41 -18.94
CA ILE A 848 5.03 13.97 -18.74
C ILE A 848 3.86 13.51 -19.62
N ALA A 849 4.05 12.41 -20.35
CA ALA A 849 3.02 11.79 -21.15
C ALA A 849 1.89 11.18 -20.27
N PRO A 850 0.66 11.05 -20.80
CA PRO A 850 -0.41 10.44 -20.05
C PRO A 850 -0.06 8.99 -19.72
N GLY A 851 -0.20 8.64 -18.45
CA GLY A 851 -0.01 7.27 -17.99
C GLY A 851 -1.20 6.39 -18.40
N PRO A 852 -1.00 5.08 -18.59
CA PRO A 852 -2.09 4.16 -18.87
C PRO A 852 -3.12 4.15 -17.74
N TRP A 853 -4.40 4.32 -18.09
CA TRP A 853 -5.51 4.50 -17.14
C TRP A 853 -5.77 3.26 -16.25
N TRP A 854 -5.31 2.07 -16.65
CA TRP A 854 -5.42 0.83 -15.87
C TRP A 854 -4.31 0.66 -14.81
N ILE A 855 -3.29 1.52 -14.81
CA ILE A 855 -2.25 1.52 -13.77
C ILE A 855 -2.65 2.53 -12.69
N HIS A 856 -3.33 2.03 -11.65
CA HIS A 856 -3.60 2.81 -10.45
C HIS A 856 -2.28 3.06 -9.70
N ARG A 857 -1.77 4.30 -9.79
CA ARG A 857 -0.71 4.74 -8.90
C ARG A 857 -1.35 5.13 -7.57
N PRO A 858 -1.04 4.44 -6.45
CA PRO A 858 -1.54 4.85 -5.16
C PRO A 858 -1.03 6.27 -4.89
N SER A 859 -1.95 7.22 -4.72
CA SER A 859 -1.59 8.54 -4.20
C SER A 859 -1.34 8.40 -2.71
N PRO A 860 -0.32 9.07 -2.14
CA PRO A 860 -0.17 9.11 -0.70
C PRO A 860 -1.45 9.68 -0.06
N PRO A 861 -1.86 9.19 1.12
CA PRO A 861 -3.02 9.74 1.82
C PRO A 861 -2.81 11.24 2.11
N PRO A 862 -3.88 12.06 2.16
CA PRO A 862 -3.77 13.46 2.53
C PRO A 862 -3.12 13.63 3.90
N GLU A 863 -2.11 14.50 3.99
CA GLU A 863 -1.42 14.80 5.24
C GLU A 863 -2.18 15.87 6.01
N VAL A 864 -2.50 15.64 7.29
CA VAL A 864 -3.09 16.68 8.15
C VAL A 864 -2.00 17.69 8.49
N VAL A 865 -2.19 18.95 8.14
CA VAL A 865 -1.26 20.07 8.41
C VAL A 865 -1.74 20.91 9.60
N LEU A 866 -3.05 21.01 9.79
CA LEU A 866 -3.64 21.79 10.88
C LEU A 866 -5.00 21.18 11.26
N SER A 867 -5.33 21.12 12.54
CA SER A 867 -6.64 20.65 13.01
C SER A 867 -6.92 21.21 14.40
N ASN A 868 -7.85 22.17 14.51
CA ASN A 868 -8.16 22.85 15.78
C ASN A 868 -9.67 23.06 15.93
N THR A 869 -10.09 23.30 17.17
CA THR A 869 -11.46 23.70 17.53
C THR A 869 -11.41 25.10 18.12
N VAL A 870 -12.18 26.03 17.57
CA VAL A 870 -12.21 27.43 18.00
C VAL A 870 -13.65 27.94 18.10
N GLU A 871 -13.90 28.90 18.99
CA GLU A 871 -15.18 29.59 19.06
C GLU A 871 -15.33 30.55 17.86
N ILE A 872 -16.55 30.65 17.32
CA ILE A 872 -16.85 31.56 16.21
C ILE A 872 -16.89 33.01 16.70
N GLY A 873 -16.36 33.93 15.90
CA GLY A 873 -16.39 35.36 16.23
C GLY A 873 -17.83 35.92 16.30
N PRO A 874 -18.04 37.10 16.92
CA PRO A 874 -19.34 37.76 16.98
C PRO A 874 -19.88 38.18 15.60
N ASP A 875 -19.02 38.21 14.58
CA ASP A 875 -19.29 38.44 13.17
C ASP A 875 -19.59 37.15 12.38
N GLY A 876 -19.52 35.98 13.02
CA GLY A 876 -19.70 34.67 12.37
C GLY A 876 -18.49 34.23 11.56
N GLU A 877 -17.30 34.79 11.82
CA GLU A 877 -16.07 34.49 11.08
C GLU A 877 -14.96 33.87 11.95
N VAL A 878 -14.09 33.08 11.33
CA VAL A 878 -12.83 32.55 11.89
C VAL A 878 -11.72 32.66 10.85
N GLU A 879 -10.60 33.28 11.20
CA GLU A 879 -9.41 33.37 10.33
C GLU A 879 -8.43 32.21 10.63
N ILE A 880 -7.96 31.53 9.57
CA ILE A 880 -6.95 30.48 9.65
C ILE A 880 -5.69 30.87 8.86
N LYS A 881 -4.51 30.58 9.43
CA LYS A 881 -3.20 30.80 8.80
C LYS A 881 -2.48 29.47 8.64
N ILE A 882 -2.06 29.16 7.42
CA ILE A 882 -1.38 27.91 7.07
C ILE A 882 0.03 28.26 6.60
N ASP A 883 1.04 27.87 7.37
CA ASP A 883 2.46 28.08 7.02
C ASP A 883 2.95 26.99 6.05
N THR A 884 3.38 27.40 4.86
CA THR A 884 3.87 26.48 3.82
C THR A 884 5.41 26.39 3.77
N ALA A 885 6.15 27.06 4.66
CA ALA A 885 7.62 27.00 4.72
C ALA A 885 8.12 25.57 4.98
N LEU A 886 7.40 24.83 5.82
CA LEU A 886 7.63 23.39 6.07
C LEU A 886 7.50 22.58 4.77
N ALA A 887 6.44 22.85 3.99
CA ALA A 887 6.20 22.17 2.72
C ALA A 887 7.30 22.49 1.69
N LYS A 888 7.80 23.73 1.64
CA LYS A 888 8.92 24.12 0.77
C LYS A 888 10.21 23.37 1.08
N ALA A 889 10.50 23.18 2.37
CA ALA A 889 11.73 22.51 2.79
C ALA A 889 11.73 20.99 2.52
N ILE A 890 10.54 20.39 2.52
CA ILE A 890 10.36 18.93 2.39
C ILE A 890 9.99 18.51 0.96
N HIS A 891 9.15 19.30 0.28
CA HIS A 891 8.54 19.01 -1.01
C HIS A 891 8.71 20.20 -1.99
N GLY A 892 9.86 20.89 -1.92
CA GLY A 892 10.12 22.09 -2.74
C GLY A 892 10.06 21.85 -4.26
N ASP A 893 10.07 20.60 -4.70
CA ASP A 893 9.96 20.17 -6.09
C ASP A 893 8.51 19.87 -6.53
N GLN A 894 7.52 19.98 -5.64
CA GLN A 894 6.12 19.61 -5.89
C GLN A 894 5.14 20.77 -5.70
N ASP A 895 4.06 20.76 -6.50
CA ASP A 895 2.90 21.62 -6.28
C ASP A 895 1.95 20.94 -5.28
N HIS A 896 1.16 21.72 -4.53
CA HIS A 896 0.35 21.20 -3.44
C HIS A 896 -1.09 21.72 -3.50
N LYS A 897 -2.04 20.89 -3.07
CA LYS A 897 -3.41 21.31 -2.79
C LYS A 897 -3.68 21.17 -1.30
N TYR A 898 -4.10 22.27 -0.67
CA TYR A 898 -4.56 22.28 0.72
C TYR A 898 -6.09 22.32 0.72
N GLU A 899 -6.71 21.33 1.33
CA GLU A 899 -8.15 21.22 1.49
C GLU A 899 -8.50 21.53 2.95
N ILE A 900 -9.38 22.50 3.13
CA ILE A 900 -9.84 23.02 4.41
C ILE A 900 -11.29 22.54 4.59
N THR A 901 -11.53 21.72 5.61
CA THR A 901 -12.87 21.27 6.00
C THR A 901 -13.21 21.88 7.34
N ALA A 902 -14.36 22.53 7.46
CA ALA A 902 -14.83 23.19 8.67
C ALA A 902 -16.21 22.66 9.09
N GLU A 903 -16.30 22.11 10.30
CA GLU A 903 -17.53 21.68 10.96
C GLU A 903 -17.96 22.78 11.93
N VAL A 904 -19.11 23.42 11.69
CA VAL A 904 -19.66 24.46 12.56
C VAL A 904 -20.87 23.91 13.30
N VAL A 905 -20.85 24.03 14.62
CA VAL A 905 -21.93 23.65 15.53
C VAL A 905 -22.59 24.91 16.06
N ASP A 906 -23.90 25.04 15.83
CA ASP A 906 -24.71 26.16 16.37
C ASP A 906 -25.29 25.85 17.77
N GLU A 907 -25.98 26.83 18.37
CA GLU A 907 -26.68 26.65 19.65
C GLU A 907 -27.74 25.53 19.62
N SER A 908 -28.29 25.22 18.44
CA SER A 908 -29.21 24.09 18.22
C SER A 908 -28.53 22.72 18.23
N ARG A 909 -27.20 22.68 18.44
CA ARG A 909 -26.32 21.50 18.40
C ARG A 909 -26.34 20.76 17.07
N ARG A 910 -26.54 21.47 15.96
CA ARG A 910 -26.45 20.90 14.61
C ARG A 910 -25.11 21.21 13.99
N THR A 911 -24.50 20.21 13.37
CA THR A 911 -23.22 20.35 12.66
C THR A 911 -23.45 20.55 11.17
N ILE A 912 -22.93 21.63 10.62
CA ILE A 912 -22.87 21.87 9.17
C ILE A 912 -21.40 21.89 8.74
N VAL A 913 -21.12 21.31 7.58
CA VAL A 913 -19.76 21.19 7.06
C VAL A 913 -19.59 22.13 5.87
N GLY A 914 -18.58 23.00 5.93
CA GLY A 914 -18.07 23.78 4.81
C GLY A 914 -16.73 23.25 4.33
N GLN A 915 -16.46 23.37 3.04
CA GLN A 915 -15.19 22.98 2.44
C GLN A 915 -14.66 24.09 1.54
N GLY A 916 -13.33 24.26 1.55
CA GLY A 916 -12.61 25.16 0.64
C GLY A 916 -11.24 24.56 0.32
N SER A 917 -10.59 25.05 -0.72
CA SER A 917 -9.24 24.60 -1.04
C SER A 917 -8.39 25.71 -1.64
N VAL A 918 -7.09 25.65 -1.38
CA VAL A 918 -6.10 26.53 -2.01
C VAL A 918 -5.06 25.70 -2.74
N LEU A 919 -4.61 26.20 -3.88
CA LEU A 919 -3.48 25.65 -4.61
C LEU A 919 -2.22 26.40 -4.20
N VAL A 920 -1.16 25.67 -3.91
CA VAL A 920 0.15 26.23 -3.56
C VAL A 920 1.16 25.77 -4.60
N SER A 921 1.69 26.73 -5.34
CA SER A 921 2.52 26.52 -6.52
C SER A 921 4.01 26.67 -6.23
N ARG A 922 4.83 25.75 -6.74
CA ARG A 922 6.30 25.83 -6.68
C ARG A 922 6.88 26.79 -7.70
N LYS A 923 6.15 27.02 -8.79
CA LYS A 923 6.47 27.91 -9.92
C LYS A 923 5.24 28.80 -10.18
N PRO A 924 5.43 30.06 -10.61
CA PRO A 924 4.31 30.99 -10.85
C PRO A 924 3.37 30.49 -11.95
N PHE A 925 3.90 29.80 -12.97
CA PHE A 925 3.12 29.18 -14.03
C PHE A 925 3.91 28.06 -14.71
N LYS A 926 3.25 27.36 -15.64
CA LYS A 926 3.83 26.29 -16.46
C LYS A 926 3.59 26.55 -17.95
N VAL A 927 4.57 26.18 -18.78
CA VAL A 927 4.50 26.25 -20.23
C VAL A 927 4.45 24.83 -20.79
N PHE A 928 3.37 24.49 -21.48
CA PHE A 928 3.16 23.23 -22.16
C PHE A 928 3.52 23.39 -23.64
N THR A 929 4.19 22.39 -24.21
CA THR A 929 4.65 22.39 -25.60
C THR A 929 4.36 21.04 -26.23
N TRP A 930 3.74 21.02 -27.41
CA TRP A 930 3.45 19.79 -28.13
C TRP A 930 3.48 19.98 -29.64
N MET A 931 3.63 18.85 -30.34
CA MET A 931 3.69 18.75 -31.79
C MET A 931 2.40 18.14 -32.35
N ASN A 932 2.05 18.46 -33.59
CA ASN A 932 0.83 17.95 -34.22
C ASN A 932 0.92 16.49 -34.74
N GLN A 933 2.13 15.92 -34.82
CA GLN A 933 2.39 14.54 -35.21
C GLN A 933 3.55 13.98 -34.39
N GLY A 934 3.67 12.64 -34.32
CA GLY A 934 4.74 12.01 -33.54
C GLY A 934 6.12 12.01 -34.17
N TYR A 935 6.19 12.06 -35.49
CA TYR A 935 7.43 12.22 -36.24
C TYR A 935 7.12 12.79 -37.63
N TYR A 936 8.13 13.36 -38.28
CA TYR A 936 7.97 14.02 -39.58
C TYR A 936 8.95 13.46 -40.61
N LYS A 937 8.66 13.69 -41.89
CA LYS A 937 9.55 13.47 -43.02
C LYS A 937 10.05 14.81 -43.57
N VAL A 938 11.20 14.79 -44.23
CA VAL A 938 11.69 15.96 -44.96
C VAL A 938 10.65 16.38 -46.01
N GLY A 939 10.23 17.64 -45.96
CA GLY A 939 9.16 18.22 -46.79
C GLY A 939 7.83 18.40 -46.06
N ASP A 940 7.63 17.78 -44.89
CA ASP A 940 6.39 17.95 -44.12
C ASP A 940 6.29 19.37 -43.52
N THR A 941 5.05 19.80 -43.23
CA THR A 941 4.78 21.02 -42.47
C THR A 941 4.43 20.65 -41.03
N MET A 942 5.24 21.11 -40.10
CA MET A 942 5.11 20.87 -38.67
C MET A 942 4.37 22.05 -38.02
N ASN A 943 3.52 21.77 -37.04
CA ASN A 943 2.91 22.79 -36.20
C ASN A 943 3.28 22.54 -34.74
N ALA A 944 4.05 23.45 -34.17
CA ALA A 944 4.37 23.46 -32.75
C ALA A 944 3.36 24.35 -32.02
N SER A 945 2.70 23.80 -31.02
CA SER A 945 1.68 24.51 -30.24
C SER A 945 2.11 24.62 -28.78
N PHE A 946 1.71 25.73 -28.16
CA PHE A 946 2.12 26.10 -26.82
C PHE A 946 0.95 26.60 -25.99
N LYS A 947 1.00 26.39 -24.68
CA LYS A 947 0.06 26.94 -23.69
C LYS A 947 0.82 27.36 -22.44
N ALA A 948 0.68 28.60 -22.02
CA ALA A 948 1.17 29.08 -20.73
C ALA A 948 -0.02 29.32 -19.78
N GLN A 949 -0.02 28.65 -18.63
CA GLN A 949 -1.07 28.79 -17.64
C GLN A 949 -0.56 28.60 -16.21
N THR A 950 -1.21 29.27 -15.26
CA THR A 950 -1.00 29.13 -13.82
C THR A 950 -1.57 27.80 -13.31
N LEU A 951 -1.31 27.46 -12.04
CA LEU A 951 -1.71 26.17 -11.45
C LEU A 951 -3.24 25.94 -11.41
N ASP A 952 -4.01 27.02 -11.31
CA ASP A 952 -5.48 27.08 -11.40
C ASP A 952 -6.01 27.17 -12.85
N SER A 953 -5.14 26.96 -13.85
CA SER A 953 -5.46 26.96 -15.28
C SER A 953 -5.85 28.31 -15.89
N LYS A 954 -5.53 29.44 -15.25
CA LYS A 954 -5.69 30.77 -15.85
C LYS A 954 -4.57 31.04 -16.87
N PRO A 955 -4.87 31.73 -17.99
CA PRO A 955 -3.89 32.00 -19.04
C PRO A 955 -2.82 33.01 -18.61
N VAL A 956 -1.59 32.81 -19.08
CA VAL A 956 -0.49 33.75 -18.85
C VAL A 956 -0.20 34.56 -20.12
N THR A 957 -0.19 35.89 -19.99
CA THR A 957 0.18 36.82 -21.06
C THR A 957 1.55 37.45 -20.79
N GLY A 958 2.26 37.84 -21.84
CA GLY A 958 3.60 38.41 -21.70
C GLY A 958 4.40 38.39 -22.99
N LYS A 959 5.72 38.24 -22.88
CA LYS A 959 6.62 38.06 -24.04
C LYS A 959 6.98 36.60 -24.21
N GLY A 960 6.90 36.08 -25.44
CA GLY A 960 7.24 34.69 -25.73
C GLY A 960 8.32 34.60 -26.80
N LYS A 961 9.27 33.67 -26.62
CA LYS A 961 10.34 33.37 -27.58
C LYS A 961 10.38 31.87 -27.86
N VAL A 962 10.29 31.51 -29.13
CA VAL A 962 10.41 30.12 -29.62
C VAL A 962 11.81 29.94 -30.21
N VAL A 963 12.50 28.86 -29.82
CA VAL A 963 13.79 28.47 -30.40
C VAL A 963 13.73 27.00 -30.83
N LEU A 964 14.12 26.75 -32.09
CA LEU A 964 14.32 25.40 -32.61
C LEU A 964 15.81 25.05 -32.50
N TYR A 965 16.11 24.04 -31.70
CA TYR A 965 17.45 23.48 -31.56
C TYR A 965 17.61 22.20 -32.37
N ARG A 966 18.68 22.10 -33.14
CA ARG A 966 19.16 20.84 -33.69
C ARG A 966 20.07 20.17 -32.66
N ILE A 967 19.90 18.87 -32.48
CA ILE A 967 20.63 18.09 -31.48
C ILE A 967 21.73 17.27 -32.16
N SER A 968 22.90 17.28 -31.54
CA SER A 968 24.02 16.39 -31.83
C SER A 968 24.46 15.69 -30.55
N TYR A 969 25.17 14.57 -30.64
CA TYR A 969 25.59 13.80 -29.47
C TYR A 969 27.12 13.64 -29.45
N ASN A 970 27.73 13.70 -28.27
CA ASN A 970 29.15 13.35 -28.10
C ASN A 970 29.35 11.82 -28.01
N GLU A 971 30.59 11.37 -27.82
CA GLU A 971 30.93 9.93 -27.72
C GLU A 971 30.29 9.25 -26.51
N GLN A 972 30.01 10.01 -25.45
CA GLN A 972 29.28 9.56 -24.25
C GLN A 972 27.75 9.56 -24.43
N GLY A 973 27.26 10.07 -25.58
CA GLY A 973 25.85 10.16 -25.91
C GLY A 973 25.10 11.30 -25.21
N GLU A 974 25.81 12.32 -24.72
CA GLU A 974 25.24 13.53 -24.14
C GLU A 974 24.80 14.50 -25.26
N PRO A 975 23.62 15.15 -25.14
CA PRO A 975 23.12 16.04 -26.17
C PRO A 975 23.80 17.42 -26.16
N LYS A 976 24.12 17.92 -27.35
CA LYS A 976 24.55 19.29 -27.63
C LYS A 976 23.55 19.97 -28.55
N GLU A 977 22.96 21.06 -28.06
CA GLU A 977 21.97 21.87 -28.77
C GLU A 977 22.62 22.97 -29.61
N THR A 978 22.16 23.15 -30.84
CA THR A 978 22.53 24.27 -31.72
C THR A 978 21.26 24.95 -32.22
N ALA A 979 21.08 26.25 -31.91
CA ALA A 979 19.92 27.00 -32.37
C ALA A 979 19.98 27.15 -33.90
N VAL A 980 18.92 26.74 -34.59
CA VAL A 980 18.82 26.82 -36.05
C VAL A 980 17.78 27.85 -36.51
N GLN A 981 16.74 28.09 -35.72
CA GLN A 981 15.71 29.09 -35.99
C GLN A 981 15.17 29.66 -34.68
N GLU A 982 14.80 30.94 -34.70
CA GLU A 982 14.23 31.67 -33.56
C GLU A 982 13.05 32.53 -34.02
N TRP A 983 12.02 32.63 -33.18
CA TRP A 983 10.84 33.45 -33.42
C TRP A 983 10.42 34.17 -32.14
N GLU A 984 10.07 35.44 -32.27
CA GLU A 984 9.34 36.17 -31.23
C GLU A 984 7.85 35.89 -31.42
N LEU A 985 7.23 35.23 -30.43
CA LEU A 985 5.85 34.76 -30.49
C LEU A 985 5.21 34.93 -29.11
N ASN A 986 4.42 35.99 -28.93
CA ASN A 986 3.77 36.25 -27.66
C ASN A 986 2.52 35.36 -27.48
N PRO A 987 2.21 34.92 -26.24
CA PRO A 987 0.94 34.24 -25.97
C PRO A 987 -0.26 35.14 -26.29
N SER A 988 -1.34 34.56 -26.84
CA SER A 988 -2.64 35.23 -26.98
C SER A 988 -3.33 35.43 -25.63
N GLU A 989 -4.51 36.06 -25.62
CA GLU A 989 -5.29 36.32 -24.39
C GLU A 989 -5.68 35.05 -23.64
N ASP A 990 -5.89 33.94 -24.36
CA ASP A 990 -6.11 32.61 -23.79
C ASP A 990 -4.79 31.90 -23.43
N GLY A 991 -3.64 32.56 -23.49
CA GLY A 991 -2.33 32.01 -23.14
C GLY A 991 -1.79 30.96 -24.12
N THR A 992 -2.38 30.84 -25.32
CA THR A 992 -1.90 29.92 -26.36
C THR A 992 -0.94 30.59 -27.34
N ALA A 993 -0.16 29.79 -28.05
CA ALA A 993 0.63 30.24 -29.19
C ALA A 993 0.85 29.07 -30.16
N SER A 994 1.05 29.35 -31.45
CA SER A 994 1.39 28.30 -32.42
C SER A 994 2.37 28.81 -33.48
N GLN A 995 3.29 27.94 -33.90
CA GLN A 995 4.30 28.23 -34.91
C GLN A 995 4.33 27.11 -35.95
N LYS A 996 4.12 27.49 -37.22
CA LYS A 996 4.32 26.60 -38.36
C LYS A 996 5.78 26.58 -38.78
N ILE A 997 6.32 25.38 -38.99
CA ILE A 997 7.75 25.15 -39.28
C ILE A 997 7.84 24.15 -40.43
N ALA A 998 8.68 24.43 -41.44
CA ALA A 998 8.94 23.48 -42.52
C ALA A 998 10.00 22.46 -42.10
N ALA A 999 9.75 21.17 -42.33
CA ALA A 999 10.70 20.10 -42.07
C ALA A 999 11.77 20.03 -43.18
N THR A 1000 12.75 20.93 -43.13
CA THR A 1000 13.72 21.12 -44.22
C THR A 1000 14.90 20.15 -44.20
N GLN A 1001 15.32 19.69 -43.01
CA GLN A 1001 16.49 18.83 -42.85
C GLN A 1001 16.21 17.69 -41.87
N ALA A 1002 16.65 16.48 -42.23
CA ALA A 1002 16.61 15.34 -41.33
C ALA A 1002 17.48 15.61 -40.09
N GLY A 1003 16.97 15.28 -38.91
CA GLY A 1003 17.63 15.52 -37.64
C GLY A 1003 16.73 15.20 -36.45
N GLN A 1004 17.32 15.15 -35.27
CA GLN A 1004 16.60 15.23 -34.01
C GLN A 1004 16.59 16.68 -33.54
N TYR A 1005 15.44 17.15 -33.08
CA TYR A 1005 15.23 18.55 -32.73
C TYR A 1005 14.53 18.68 -31.38
N ARG A 1006 14.83 19.79 -30.71
CA ARG A 1006 14.06 20.27 -29.55
C ARG A 1006 13.45 21.62 -29.92
N ILE A 1007 12.13 21.73 -29.79
CA ILE A 1007 11.46 23.03 -29.80
C ILE A 1007 11.34 23.50 -28.36
N SER A 1008 11.81 24.72 -28.09
CA SER A 1008 11.72 25.39 -26.80
C SER A 1008 10.86 26.63 -26.94
N TYR A 1009 9.97 26.85 -25.97
CA TYR A 1009 9.17 28.06 -25.85
C TYR A 1009 9.35 28.65 -24.46
N THR A 1010 9.93 29.84 -24.41
CA THR A 1010 10.18 30.57 -23.19
C THR A 1010 9.23 31.74 -23.07
N VAL A 1011 8.43 31.77 -22.00
CA VAL A 1011 7.48 32.85 -21.72
C VAL A 1011 7.98 33.64 -20.53
N THR A 1012 7.99 34.96 -20.68
CA THR A 1012 8.21 35.92 -19.59
C THR A 1012 6.89 36.62 -19.28
N ASP A 1013 6.37 36.43 -18.08
CA ASP A 1013 5.13 37.08 -17.64
C ASP A 1013 5.33 38.59 -17.38
N ARG A 1014 4.26 39.29 -16.98
CA ARG A 1014 4.32 40.73 -16.69
C ARG A 1014 5.10 41.07 -15.42
N GLN A 1015 5.26 40.12 -14.49
CA GLN A 1015 6.06 40.27 -13.28
C GLN A 1015 7.56 40.00 -13.53
N GLY A 1016 7.94 39.53 -14.73
CA GLY A 1016 9.32 39.23 -15.10
C GLY A 1016 9.74 37.79 -14.81
N ASN A 1017 8.83 36.91 -14.40
CA ASN A 1017 9.13 35.49 -14.23
C ASN A 1017 9.25 34.82 -15.60
N GLN A 1018 10.31 34.03 -15.78
CA GLN A 1018 10.62 33.35 -17.03
C GLN A 1018 10.52 31.83 -16.86
N ILE A 1019 9.69 31.18 -17.67
CA ILE A 1019 9.51 29.71 -17.67
C ILE A 1019 9.64 29.17 -19.09
N GLU A 1020 10.37 28.07 -19.21
CA GLU A 1020 10.58 27.34 -20.46
C GLU A 1020 9.71 26.08 -20.49
N GLY A 1021 9.05 25.84 -21.62
CA GLY A 1021 8.47 24.56 -22.02
C GLY A 1021 9.16 24.03 -23.27
N GLY A 1022 9.22 22.71 -23.47
CA GLY A 1022 9.81 22.16 -24.68
C GLY A 1022 9.38 20.74 -25.02
N SER A 1023 9.61 20.35 -26.27
CA SER A 1023 9.32 19.01 -26.79
C SER A 1023 10.41 18.53 -27.74
N LEU A 1024 10.71 17.23 -27.68
CA LEU A 1024 11.68 16.53 -28.52
C LEU A 1024 10.94 15.80 -29.64
N PHE A 1025 11.44 15.91 -30.86
CA PHE A 1025 10.89 15.19 -32.02
C PHE A 1025 11.96 14.90 -33.07
N SER A 1026 11.62 14.08 -34.06
CA SER A 1026 12.54 13.68 -35.13
C SER A 1026 11.96 13.95 -36.52
N ILE A 1027 12.84 14.39 -37.42
CA ILE A 1027 12.57 14.57 -38.85
C ILE A 1027 13.40 13.55 -39.62
N ARG A 1028 12.72 12.78 -40.47
CA ARG A 1028 13.30 11.62 -41.16
C ARG A 1028 13.58 11.93 -42.61
N GLY A 1029 14.81 11.63 -43.05
CA GLY A 1029 15.22 11.66 -44.46
C GLY A 1029 15.04 10.30 -45.15
N ALA A 1030 15.35 10.24 -46.44
CA ALA A 1030 15.43 8.97 -47.16
C ALA A 1030 16.52 8.06 -46.54
N GLY A 1031 16.22 6.78 -46.34
CA GLY A 1031 17.15 5.82 -45.74
C GLY A 1031 17.38 5.98 -44.23
N PHE A 1032 16.52 6.72 -43.53
CA PHE A 1032 16.63 6.93 -42.08
C PHE A 1032 16.65 5.62 -41.28
N ASP A 1033 17.72 5.40 -40.51
CA ASP A 1033 17.91 4.25 -39.62
C ASP A 1033 18.08 4.64 -38.13
N GLY A 1034 18.11 5.95 -37.82
CA GLY A 1034 18.16 6.48 -36.46
C GLY A 1034 19.52 6.37 -35.75
N LYS A 1035 20.60 5.90 -36.38
CA LYS A 1035 21.90 5.69 -35.70
C LYS A 1035 22.47 6.94 -35.04
N GLU A 1036 22.28 8.10 -35.66
CA GLU A 1036 22.77 9.39 -35.18
C GLU A 1036 21.94 9.96 -34.02
N TYR A 1037 20.79 9.35 -33.69
CA TYR A 1037 19.83 9.88 -32.72
C TYR A 1037 19.89 9.08 -31.41
N ARG A 1038 19.41 9.69 -30.33
CA ARG A 1038 19.23 9.02 -29.03
C ARG A 1038 17.74 8.96 -28.71
N PHE A 1039 17.26 7.75 -28.45
CA PHE A 1039 15.88 7.46 -28.07
C PHE A 1039 15.85 6.91 -26.65
N ASN A 1040 14.66 6.75 -26.07
CA ASN A 1040 14.50 5.85 -24.93
C ASN A 1040 14.84 4.40 -25.34
N ASP A 1041 15.03 3.52 -24.35
CA ASP A 1041 15.45 2.13 -24.59
C ASP A 1041 14.55 1.39 -25.60
N LEU A 1042 13.25 1.67 -25.54
CA LEU A 1042 12.25 1.24 -26.52
C LEU A 1042 11.12 2.29 -26.58
N GLU A 1043 10.65 2.61 -27.78
CA GLU A 1043 9.52 3.54 -27.99
C GLU A 1043 8.59 3.04 -29.10
N LEU A 1044 7.29 3.27 -28.92
CA LEU A 1044 6.25 3.07 -29.92
C LEU A 1044 5.56 4.40 -30.20
N VAL A 1045 5.82 5.00 -31.36
CA VAL A 1045 5.31 6.33 -31.73
C VAL A 1045 4.39 6.22 -32.93
N VAL A 1046 3.14 6.68 -32.76
CA VAL A 1046 2.14 6.75 -33.84
C VAL A 1046 2.26 8.06 -34.61
N GLU A 1047 1.92 8.02 -35.90
CA GLU A 1047 1.94 9.20 -36.78
C GLU A 1047 0.78 10.17 -36.49
N LYS A 1048 -0.42 9.63 -36.27
CA LYS A 1048 -1.68 10.39 -36.09
C LYS A 1048 -2.28 10.15 -34.70
N LYS A 1049 -3.17 11.05 -34.30
CA LYS A 1049 -3.90 10.98 -33.02
C LYS A 1049 -4.79 9.74 -32.93
N HIS A 1050 -5.54 9.45 -33.98
CA HIS A 1050 -6.44 8.33 -34.11
C HIS A 1050 -6.55 7.90 -35.58
N TYR A 1051 -7.12 6.72 -35.81
CA TYR A 1051 -7.23 6.10 -37.13
C TYR A 1051 -8.67 5.63 -37.38
N LEU A 1052 -9.08 5.61 -38.65
CA LEU A 1052 -10.36 5.05 -39.07
C LEU A 1052 -10.19 3.61 -39.62
N PRO A 1053 -11.22 2.76 -39.54
CA PRO A 1053 -11.21 1.46 -40.22
C PRO A 1053 -10.84 1.58 -41.71
N GLY A 1054 -9.93 0.72 -42.18
CA GLY A 1054 -9.39 0.76 -43.54
C GLY A 1054 -8.16 1.65 -43.71
N GLU A 1055 -7.81 2.51 -42.75
CA GLU A 1055 -6.51 3.19 -42.73
C GLU A 1055 -5.37 2.26 -42.32
N LYS A 1056 -4.13 2.73 -42.54
CA LYS A 1056 -2.91 2.09 -42.05
C LYS A 1056 -2.28 2.90 -40.92
N VAL A 1057 -1.94 2.21 -39.84
CA VAL A 1057 -1.08 2.74 -38.79
C VAL A 1057 0.37 2.62 -39.24
N ARG A 1058 1.08 3.75 -39.31
CA ARG A 1058 2.53 3.78 -39.50
C ARG A 1058 3.21 3.96 -38.16
N LEU A 1059 3.52 2.84 -37.50
CA LEU A 1059 4.10 2.78 -36.17
C LEU A 1059 5.62 2.88 -36.26
N LEU A 1060 6.18 3.96 -35.72
CA LEU A 1060 7.63 4.09 -35.57
C LEU A 1060 8.08 3.35 -34.31
N ILE A 1061 9.01 2.43 -34.49
CA ILE A 1061 9.59 1.60 -33.43
C ILE A 1061 11.05 2.04 -33.28
N ASN A 1062 11.38 2.64 -32.14
CA ASN A 1062 12.75 3.07 -31.83
C ASN A 1062 13.33 2.23 -30.70
N SER A 1063 14.63 1.97 -30.75
CA SER A 1063 15.41 1.43 -29.64
C SER A 1063 16.70 2.24 -29.51
N ASN A 1064 17.14 2.49 -28.28
CA ASN A 1064 18.40 3.20 -28.05
C ASN A 1064 19.62 2.37 -28.49
N GLN A 1065 19.47 1.04 -28.58
CA GLN A 1065 20.52 0.15 -29.04
C GLN A 1065 20.44 -0.08 -30.56
N PRO A 1066 21.54 0.14 -31.30
CA PRO A 1066 21.55 -0.13 -32.73
C PRO A 1066 21.56 -1.65 -32.98
N GLY A 1067 20.81 -2.11 -33.98
CA GLY A 1067 20.77 -3.53 -34.33
C GLY A 1067 19.86 -4.37 -33.45
N SER A 1068 19.02 -3.75 -32.61
CA SER A 1068 18.13 -4.44 -31.68
C SER A 1068 17.19 -5.41 -32.39
N THR A 1069 16.88 -6.52 -31.70
CA THR A 1069 15.75 -7.38 -32.07
C THR A 1069 14.54 -7.00 -31.22
N VAL A 1070 13.43 -6.68 -31.88
CA VAL A 1070 12.17 -6.28 -31.23
C VAL A 1070 11.11 -7.33 -31.51
N LEU A 1071 10.47 -7.84 -30.47
CA LEU A 1071 9.30 -8.69 -30.55
C LEU A 1071 8.06 -7.81 -30.53
N LEU A 1072 7.33 -7.76 -31.64
CA LEU A 1072 6.11 -6.97 -31.76
C LEU A 1072 4.88 -7.87 -31.63
N PHE A 1073 4.11 -7.65 -30.57
CA PHE A 1073 2.83 -8.30 -30.33
C PHE A 1073 1.70 -7.37 -30.75
N VAL A 1074 0.96 -7.77 -31.77
CA VAL A 1074 -0.16 -7.00 -32.30
C VAL A 1074 -1.47 -7.55 -31.72
N ARG A 1075 -2.30 -6.64 -31.20
CA ARG A 1075 -3.62 -6.94 -30.61
C ARG A 1075 -3.58 -7.91 -29.41
N PRO A 1076 -2.65 -7.78 -28.44
CA PRO A 1076 -2.74 -8.57 -27.22
C PRO A 1076 -4.00 -8.20 -26.43
N LEU A 1077 -4.63 -9.20 -25.82
CA LEU A 1077 -5.93 -9.04 -25.15
C LEU A 1077 -5.93 -9.76 -23.80
N ASN A 1078 -6.14 -9.02 -22.71
CA ASN A 1078 -6.27 -9.56 -21.35
C ASN A 1078 -5.11 -10.51 -20.95
N GLY A 1079 -3.88 -10.17 -21.37
CA GLY A 1079 -2.69 -10.99 -21.12
C GLY A 1079 -2.56 -12.24 -22.00
N VAL A 1080 -3.44 -12.42 -22.99
CA VAL A 1080 -3.32 -13.42 -24.05
C VAL A 1080 -2.70 -12.77 -25.28
N TYR A 1081 -1.57 -13.32 -25.70
CA TYR A 1081 -0.75 -12.79 -26.80
C TYR A 1081 -0.91 -13.64 -28.06
N SER A 1082 -0.87 -12.98 -29.21
CA SER A 1082 -0.66 -13.58 -30.52
C SER A 1082 0.82 -13.93 -30.72
N ARG A 1083 1.14 -14.69 -31.78
CA ARG A 1083 2.54 -14.95 -32.14
C ARG A 1083 3.20 -13.61 -32.48
N PRO A 1084 4.35 -13.26 -31.88
CA PRO A 1084 5.01 -11.99 -32.17
C PRO A 1084 5.66 -12.00 -33.54
N GLU A 1085 5.75 -10.82 -34.13
CA GLU A 1085 6.66 -10.55 -35.24
C GLU A 1085 8.04 -10.19 -34.72
N VAL A 1086 9.08 -10.82 -35.26
CA VAL A 1086 10.47 -10.60 -34.85
C VAL A 1086 11.11 -9.61 -35.81
N LEU A 1087 11.23 -8.36 -35.38
CA LEU A 1087 11.78 -7.27 -36.15
C LEU A 1087 13.27 -7.11 -35.86
N LYS A 1088 14.12 -7.17 -36.90
CA LYS A 1088 15.56 -6.88 -36.79
C LYS A 1088 15.82 -5.47 -37.31
N LEU A 1089 16.24 -4.56 -36.43
CA LEU A 1089 16.47 -3.18 -36.79
C LEU A 1089 17.85 -3.07 -37.48
N ALA A 1090 17.96 -2.35 -38.60
CA ALA A 1090 19.26 -2.11 -39.26
C ALA A 1090 20.09 -1.02 -38.54
N GLY A 1091 19.41 -0.13 -37.83
CA GLY A 1091 19.98 0.89 -36.95
C GLY A 1091 19.21 0.90 -35.63
N LYS A 1092 18.75 2.07 -35.21
CA LYS A 1092 17.96 2.30 -34.00
C LYS A 1092 16.45 2.43 -34.25
N SER A 1093 16.02 2.51 -35.50
CA SER A 1093 14.63 2.82 -35.83
C SER A 1093 14.11 2.02 -37.04
N THR A 1094 12.82 1.68 -37.03
CA THR A 1094 12.08 1.14 -38.17
C THR A 1094 10.63 1.59 -38.16
N VAL A 1095 9.94 1.52 -39.31
CA VAL A 1095 8.49 1.73 -39.41
C VAL A 1095 7.82 0.41 -39.68
N TYR A 1096 6.81 0.12 -38.88
CA TYR A 1096 5.92 -1.00 -39.07
C TYR A 1096 4.55 -0.51 -39.53
N GLU A 1097 4.01 -1.09 -40.60
CA GLU A 1097 2.68 -0.76 -41.10
C GLU A 1097 1.68 -1.81 -40.64
N LEU A 1098 0.55 -1.34 -40.11
CA LEU A 1098 -0.54 -2.22 -39.67
C LEU A 1098 -1.88 -1.74 -40.26
N ASP A 1099 -2.64 -2.65 -40.87
CA ASP A 1099 -3.98 -2.36 -41.36
C ASP A 1099 -5.00 -2.35 -40.20
N ILE A 1100 -5.93 -1.38 -40.23
CA ILE A 1100 -7.02 -1.26 -39.25
C ILE A 1100 -8.29 -1.94 -39.75
N ALA A 1101 -8.80 -2.88 -38.96
CA ALA A 1101 -10.06 -3.57 -39.21
C ALA A 1101 -11.22 -2.94 -38.41
N LYS A 1102 -12.47 -3.16 -38.83
CA LYS A 1102 -13.65 -2.70 -38.06
C LYS A 1102 -13.70 -3.27 -36.64
N ASN A 1103 -13.22 -4.49 -36.45
CA ASN A 1103 -13.16 -5.15 -35.13
C ASN A 1103 -12.11 -4.55 -34.19
N ASP A 1104 -11.27 -3.62 -34.68
CA ASP A 1104 -10.32 -2.88 -33.87
C ASP A 1104 -10.97 -1.69 -33.14
N MET A 1105 -12.24 -1.38 -33.42
CA MET A 1105 -13.00 -0.37 -32.66
C MET A 1105 -13.32 -0.86 -31.24
N PRO A 1106 -13.24 0.02 -30.23
CA PRO A 1106 -12.87 1.42 -30.31
C PRO A 1106 -11.35 1.63 -30.22
N ASN A 1107 -10.59 0.57 -29.94
CA ASN A 1107 -9.14 0.59 -29.80
C ASN A 1107 -8.58 -0.84 -29.80
N PHE A 1108 -7.28 -0.93 -30.06
CA PHE A 1108 -6.48 -2.12 -29.80
C PHE A 1108 -5.11 -1.72 -29.29
N PHE A 1109 -4.36 -2.68 -28.77
CA PHE A 1109 -3.03 -2.45 -28.23
C PHE A 1109 -1.96 -3.04 -29.14
N VAL A 1110 -0.77 -2.46 -29.08
CA VAL A 1110 0.45 -3.03 -29.62
C VAL A 1110 1.48 -3.03 -28.50
N GLU A 1111 2.13 -4.16 -28.28
CA GLU A 1111 3.19 -4.29 -27.28
C GLU A 1111 4.49 -4.69 -27.97
N ALA A 1112 5.56 -3.96 -27.68
CA ALA A 1112 6.90 -4.29 -28.13
C ALA A 1112 7.78 -4.69 -26.95
N VAL A 1113 8.62 -5.69 -27.17
CA VAL A 1113 9.61 -6.17 -26.20
C VAL A 1113 10.97 -6.22 -26.86
N THR A 1114 12.00 -5.73 -26.17
CA THR A 1114 13.40 -5.94 -26.56
C THR A 1114 14.24 -6.23 -25.32
N VAL A 1115 15.42 -6.82 -25.54
CA VAL A 1115 16.38 -7.10 -24.48
C VAL A 1115 17.68 -6.41 -24.83
N HIS A 1116 18.21 -5.64 -23.92
CA HIS A 1116 19.59 -5.20 -23.97
C HIS A 1116 20.06 -4.81 -22.57
N GLN A 1117 21.37 -4.82 -22.35
CA GLN A 1117 21.93 -4.52 -21.03
C GLN A 1117 21.27 -5.34 -19.90
N GLY A 1118 20.87 -6.58 -20.18
CA GLY A 1118 20.36 -7.52 -19.17
C GLY A 1118 18.95 -7.21 -18.71
N THR A 1119 18.34 -6.17 -19.29
CA THR A 1119 17.03 -5.69 -18.94
C THR A 1119 16.05 -6.00 -20.08
N VAL A 1120 14.85 -6.44 -19.70
CA VAL A 1120 13.73 -6.60 -20.63
C VAL A 1120 12.98 -5.28 -20.70
N HIS A 1121 13.10 -4.58 -21.81
CA HIS A 1121 12.37 -3.33 -22.06
C HIS A 1121 11.05 -3.67 -22.74
N THR A 1122 9.95 -3.20 -22.15
CA THR A 1122 8.60 -3.44 -22.66
C THR A 1122 7.84 -2.12 -22.78
N VAL A 1123 7.21 -1.89 -23.93
CA VAL A 1123 6.35 -0.73 -24.16
C VAL A 1123 5.05 -1.20 -24.79
N ALA A 1124 3.93 -0.76 -24.24
CA ALA A 1124 2.61 -0.94 -24.84
C ALA A 1124 2.06 0.41 -25.30
N ARG A 1125 1.46 0.44 -26.50
CA ARG A 1125 0.79 1.61 -27.05
C ARG A 1125 -0.66 1.25 -27.38
N GLU A 1126 -1.58 2.08 -26.91
CA GLU A 1126 -2.98 2.06 -27.34
C GLU A 1126 -3.09 2.76 -28.69
N ILE A 1127 -3.75 2.09 -29.64
CA ILE A 1127 -4.10 2.66 -30.93
C ILE A 1127 -5.60 2.98 -30.89
N ALA A 1128 -5.91 4.28 -30.91
CA ALA A 1128 -7.28 4.77 -30.88
C ALA A 1128 -7.95 4.62 -32.26
N VAL A 1129 -9.10 3.95 -32.28
CA VAL A 1129 -9.95 3.73 -33.46
C VAL A 1129 -11.39 4.15 -33.11
N PRO A 1130 -11.71 5.45 -33.16
CA PRO A 1130 -13.01 5.95 -32.74
C PRO A 1130 -14.19 5.27 -33.43
N PRO A 1131 -15.33 5.10 -32.73
CA PRO A 1131 -16.54 4.53 -33.35
C PRO A 1131 -17.03 5.41 -34.52
N GLU A 1132 -17.34 4.79 -35.66
CA GLU A 1132 -17.88 5.48 -36.84
C GLU A 1132 -19.34 5.97 -36.63
N LYS A 1133 -20.11 5.32 -35.74
CA LYS A 1133 -21.55 5.56 -35.52
C LYS A 1133 -21.96 5.29 -34.07
N ARG A 1134 -23.24 5.55 -33.73
CA ARG A 1134 -23.88 5.32 -32.41
C ARG A 1134 -23.31 6.19 -31.28
N ILE A 1135 -22.86 7.40 -31.65
CA ILE A 1135 -22.55 8.49 -30.74
C ILE A 1135 -23.58 9.58 -31.03
N VAL A 1136 -24.15 10.13 -29.96
CA VAL A 1136 -25.12 11.22 -30.05
C VAL A 1136 -24.66 12.36 -29.15
N ASN A 1137 -24.75 13.57 -29.68
CA ASN A 1137 -24.56 14.80 -28.94
C ASN A 1137 -25.93 15.27 -28.45
N LEU A 1138 -26.10 15.35 -27.13
CA LEU A 1138 -27.32 15.84 -26.49
C LEU A 1138 -27.06 17.21 -25.89
N GLU A 1139 -27.70 18.24 -26.45
CA GLU A 1139 -27.72 19.60 -25.93
C GLU A 1139 -29.08 19.86 -25.26
N VAL A 1140 -29.03 20.37 -24.02
CA VAL A 1140 -30.20 20.64 -23.18
C VAL A 1140 -30.30 22.14 -22.98
N GLU A 1141 -31.27 22.77 -23.63
CA GLU A 1141 -31.50 24.21 -23.58
C GLU A 1141 -32.75 24.49 -22.73
N PRO A 1142 -32.60 24.90 -21.46
CA PRO A 1142 -33.74 25.38 -20.68
C PRO A 1142 -34.23 26.72 -21.25
N SER A 1143 -35.50 27.02 -21.00
CA SER A 1143 -36.13 28.29 -21.42
C SER A 1143 -35.50 29.51 -20.73
N GLU A 1144 -35.04 29.36 -19.50
CA GLU A 1144 -34.40 30.40 -18.68
C GLU A 1144 -33.28 29.79 -17.80
N SER A 1145 -32.35 30.60 -17.31
CA SER A 1145 -31.26 30.14 -16.43
C SER A 1145 -31.68 30.04 -14.95
N GLU A 1146 -32.74 30.75 -14.57
CA GLU A 1146 -33.29 30.81 -13.22
C GLU A 1146 -34.82 30.77 -13.30
N TYR A 1147 -35.49 30.21 -12.29
CA TYR A 1147 -36.95 30.07 -12.24
C TYR A 1147 -37.46 30.42 -10.85
N LEU A 1148 -38.65 31.01 -10.77
CA LEU A 1148 -39.37 31.17 -9.51
C LEU A 1148 -39.92 29.82 -9.03
N PRO A 1149 -40.05 29.60 -7.71
CA PRO A 1149 -40.66 28.37 -7.18
C PRO A 1149 -42.08 28.14 -7.73
N GLY A 1150 -42.27 27.03 -8.43
CA GLY A 1150 -43.57 26.65 -9.02
C GLY A 1150 -43.80 27.18 -10.44
N GLU A 1151 -42.83 27.88 -11.03
CA GLU A 1151 -42.86 28.31 -12.43
C GLU A 1151 -42.72 27.14 -13.41
N GLU A 1152 -43.44 27.19 -14.52
CA GLU A 1152 -43.36 26.17 -15.57
C GLU A 1152 -42.07 26.35 -16.39
N ALA A 1153 -41.16 25.38 -16.31
CA ALA A 1153 -39.95 25.35 -17.12
C ALA A 1153 -40.15 24.51 -18.39
N THR A 1154 -39.86 25.09 -19.55
CA THR A 1154 -39.73 24.33 -20.81
C THR A 1154 -38.27 24.01 -21.07
N VAL A 1155 -37.96 22.76 -21.43
CA VAL A 1155 -36.61 22.32 -21.81
C VAL A 1155 -36.63 21.81 -23.24
N LYS A 1156 -35.76 22.36 -24.09
CA LYS A 1156 -35.53 21.86 -25.44
C LYS A 1156 -34.36 20.88 -25.43
N LEU A 1157 -34.56 19.75 -26.09
CA LEU A 1157 -33.52 18.75 -26.29
C LEU A 1157 -33.14 18.76 -27.77
N LYS A 1158 -31.88 19.05 -28.05
CA LYS A 1158 -31.31 18.95 -29.40
C LYS A 1158 -30.38 17.74 -29.43
N VAL A 1159 -30.74 16.77 -30.27
CA VAL A 1159 -30.00 15.54 -30.47
C VAL A 1159 -29.38 15.58 -31.86
N THR A 1160 -28.06 15.53 -31.91
CA THR A 1160 -27.27 15.57 -33.14
C THR A 1160 -26.35 14.36 -33.18
N ASP A 1161 -25.93 13.94 -34.37
CA ASP A 1161 -24.85 12.96 -34.48
C ASP A 1161 -23.48 13.66 -34.37
N VAL A 1162 -22.40 12.97 -34.71
CA VAL A 1162 -21.04 13.52 -34.65
C VAL A 1162 -20.74 14.52 -35.77
N ASP A 1163 -21.52 14.50 -36.86
CA ASP A 1163 -21.35 15.38 -38.02
C ASP A 1163 -22.25 16.64 -37.93
N GLY A 1164 -23.21 16.65 -36.99
CA GLY A 1164 -24.07 17.80 -36.67
C GLY A 1164 -25.52 17.58 -37.07
#